data_AF-A0A9E3WMT1-F1
#
_entry.id   AF-A0A9E3WMT1-F1
#
_cell.length_a   1.000
_cell.length_b   1.000
_cell.length_c   1.000
_cell.angle_alpha   90.00
_cell.angle_beta   90.00
_cell.angle_gamma   90.00
#
_symmetry.space_group_name_H-M   'P 1'
#
loop_
_entity.id
_entity.type
_entity.pdbx_description
1 polymer ?
#
loop_
_entity_poly.entity_id
_entity_poly.type
_entity_poly.pdbx_seq_one_letter_code
_entity_poly.pdbx_strand_id
1 'polypeptide(L)'
;MNPKEIMQEFESLEQLVPQAFQRILSLLTDEPVPDDFAEQVELYKAARSKQSSARIGERLSLGQDELAQFNKTVADVERRRQHSRDMTSTEHRNTVISQLRLLSWVETIDRRLPDANLAFDLKATTSEDAGRRRIRALELVLRSLVGEHHKGQEGLIAYLQKAFGEQVVDKWLRAADADDVLSGTAFSELASIFVNKEEFAHHQKLYDATSFLSLMREKRRTIQAFLEDIRRIRNTLAHNKRISNTQLALLELYYDELMTPVEVSHKQGATRVDPSQYINASDMELNTYFSNLHDDVMSVKDDISDVRQAAKGINRKLAIAMPIAIALVAIGIFVISQNLDTHEDLAEVRQTTEQIEQNTSVLAETTSDVKTNTDRIASSIDEIRDGVQAVADSGGIIANPQTPQDFYHNARLQERDGDYAKARQSYARFFSFGLNLVDPHVRYQSFLKLQEGREGAREVYRELGSNSSSFVTEYASLLLLDQGSRVKRLREFAAQHPDFAPVYYELSRDYSEARLGDQAMSDKAAEYDYLQTFLKLHEEGKYLKFILDKESADSQLADARARLEALKAFSEESLKNPVTLTAVKTNAAWMLHVEIVGLVKEIFFRENEQDEFESTGLLPEVDPRTGFPMPNKTIELRNDIEKTTLNFKYTDVRDRERGPYDVVFDPAIEHQRFAKSILQRFTSTWVAMRDYDGKRLLYFSTLMSYRAAIEEVRYGLGVEVPDKIYDMPPDDPKNPGAITEDFLTYIEIPGDTELVTVQLKFKDGTESKIYRYTP
;
A
#
# COMPACT_ATOMS: atom_id res chain seq x y z
N MET A 1 15.91 1.85 26.05
CA MET A 1 16.56 3.19 26.16
C MET A 1 17.01 3.47 27.58
N ASN A 2 18.23 3.99 27.72
CA ASN A 2 18.77 4.50 28.98
C ASN A 2 18.11 5.86 29.33
N PRO A 3 17.92 6.20 30.62
CA PRO A 3 17.47 7.53 31.05
C PRO A 3 18.07 8.74 30.33
N LYS A 4 19.34 8.69 29.90
CA LYS A 4 19.97 9.77 29.12
C LYS A 4 19.39 9.93 27.71
N GLU A 5 19.10 8.82 27.04
CA GLU A 5 18.51 8.82 25.69
C GLU A 5 17.06 9.31 25.74
N ILE A 6 16.31 8.90 26.77
CA ILE A 6 14.95 9.38 27.03
C ILE A 6 14.94 10.90 27.26
N MET A 7 15.93 11.44 27.98
CA MET A 7 16.04 12.89 28.20
C MET A 7 16.36 13.64 26.90
N GLN A 8 17.29 13.12 26.09
CA GLN A 8 17.63 13.73 24.80
C GLN A 8 16.45 13.73 23.83
N GLU A 9 15.65 12.67 23.81
CA GLU A 9 14.44 12.58 23.00
C GLU A 9 13.32 13.47 23.55
N PHE A 10 13.18 13.57 24.88
CA PHE A 10 12.29 14.54 25.51
C PHE A 10 12.61 15.98 25.10
N GLU A 11 13.88 16.38 25.13
CA GLU A 11 14.31 17.72 24.71
C GLU A 11 14.02 18.00 23.23
N SER A 12 14.16 17.01 22.35
CA SER A 12 13.85 17.19 20.92
C SER A 12 12.35 17.33 20.66
N LEU A 13 11.53 16.56 21.38
CA LEU A 13 10.07 16.57 21.26
C LEU A 13 9.44 17.82 21.89
N GLU A 14 10.12 18.48 22.83
CA GLU A 14 9.63 19.70 23.47
C GLU A 14 9.27 20.79 22.47
N GLN A 15 10.06 20.94 21.40
CA GLN A 15 9.83 21.91 20.32
C GLN A 15 9.06 21.33 19.13
N LEU A 16 9.26 20.05 18.81
CA LEU A 16 8.68 19.43 17.62
C LEU A 16 7.16 19.26 17.73
N VAL A 17 6.67 18.88 18.91
CA VAL A 17 5.23 18.63 19.14
C VAL A 17 4.37 19.88 18.96
N PRO A 18 4.71 21.04 19.58
CA PRO A 18 3.98 22.29 19.33
C PRO A 18 3.98 22.69 17.85
N GLN A 19 5.09 22.54 17.14
CA GLN A 19 5.19 22.87 15.71
C GLN A 19 4.31 21.96 14.85
N ALA A 20 4.32 20.66 15.10
CA ALA A 20 3.48 19.71 14.37
C ALA A 20 1.99 19.95 14.67
N PHE A 21 1.63 20.24 15.93
CA PHE A 21 0.25 20.48 16.33
C PHE A 21 -0.29 21.83 15.82
N GLN A 22 0.56 22.85 15.71
CA GLN A 22 0.22 24.12 15.06
C GLN A 22 -0.28 23.92 13.61
N ARG A 23 0.33 23.01 12.86
CA ARG A 23 -0.10 22.68 11.49
C ARG A 23 -1.44 21.94 11.45
N ILE A 24 -1.75 21.14 12.47
CA ILE A 24 -3.09 20.57 12.63
C ILE A 24 -4.12 21.66 12.87
N LEU A 25 -3.79 22.63 13.73
CA LEU A 25 -4.69 23.75 14.04
C LEU A 25 -5.00 24.61 12.82
N SER A 26 -4.02 24.83 11.92
CA SER A 26 -4.26 25.57 10.68
C SER A 26 -5.25 24.88 9.71
N LEU A 27 -5.53 23.58 9.89
CA LEU A 27 -6.60 22.91 9.14
C LEU A 27 -7.99 23.18 9.74
N LEU A 28 -8.05 23.59 11.01
CA LEU A 28 -9.27 23.67 11.80
C LEU A 28 -9.75 25.10 12.03
N THR A 29 -8.84 26.08 12.01
CA THR A 29 -9.15 27.48 12.29
C THR A 29 -8.23 28.43 11.52
N ASP A 30 -8.75 29.61 11.17
CA ASP A 30 -7.99 30.73 10.59
C ASP A 30 -7.47 31.70 11.68
N GLU A 31 -7.79 31.43 12.95
CA GLU A 31 -7.28 32.21 14.09
C GLU A 31 -5.75 32.02 14.22
N PRO A 32 -4.98 33.08 14.55
CA PRO A 32 -3.55 32.97 14.79
C PRO A 32 -3.23 31.91 15.84
N VAL A 33 -2.38 30.95 15.48
CA VAL A 33 -2.04 29.83 16.37
C VAL A 33 -0.86 30.21 17.26
N PRO A 34 -0.99 30.14 18.60
CA PRO A 34 0.08 30.50 19.54
C PRO A 34 1.23 29.48 19.53
N ASP A 35 2.41 29.89 20.02
CA ASP A 35 3.59 29.01 20.13
C ASP A 35 3.49 28.05 21.34
N ASP A 36 2.78 28.44 22.40
CA ASP A 36 2.60 27.63 23.60
C ASP A 36 1.59 26.49 23.37
N PHE A 37 1.98 25.26 23.71
CA PHE A 37 1.15 24.08 23.46
C PHE A 37 -0.15 24.08 24.27
N ALA A 38 -0.17 24.61 25.50
CA ALA A 38 -1.41 24.63 26.29
C ALA A 38 -2.41 25.60 25.66
N GLU A 39 -1.95 26.77 25.18
CA GLU A 39 -2.79 27.71 24.43
C GLU A 39 -3.28 27.12 23.11
N GLN A 40 -2.42 26.36 22.40
CA GLN A 40 -2.82 25.61 21.20
C GLN A 40 -3.95 24.60 21.48
N VAL A 41 -3.90 23.90 22.62
CA VAL A 41 -4.93 22.94 23.00
C VAL A 41 -6.24 23.65 23.37
N GLU A 42 -6.19 24.83 23.99
CA GLU A 42 -7.39 25.65 24.20
C GLU A 42 -8.00 26.12 22.87
N LEU A 43 -7.17 26.53 21.91
CA LEU A 43 -7.62 26.86 20.56
C LEU A 43 -8.28 25.66 19.85
N TYR A 44 -7.70 24.46 20.02
CA TYR A 44 -8.28 23.21 19.53
C TYR A 44 -9.65 22.92 20.16
N LYS A 45 -9.78 23.07 21.49
CA LYS A 45 -11.06 22.91 22.22
C LYS A 45 -12.09 23.93 21.74
N ALA A 46 -11.68 25.18 21.51
CA ALA A 46 -12.54 26.23 20.97
C ALA A 46 -13.03 25.89 19.55
N ALA A 47 -12.14 25.48 18.64
CA ALA A 47 -12.50 25.01 17.31
C ALA A 47 -13.49 23.84 17.35
N ARG A 48 -13.29 22.91 18.30
CA ARG A 48 -14.21 21.79 18.56
C ARG A 48 -15.58 22.20 19.08
N SER A 49 -15.67 23.28 19.85
CA SER A 49 -16.96 23.80 20.33
C SER A 49 -17.76 24.50 19.23
N LYS A 50 -17.06 25.09 18.24
CA LYS A 50 -17.66 25.84 17.12
C LYS A 50 -18.09 24.95 15.94
N GLN A 51 -17.64 23.69 15.88
CA GLN A 51 -17.83 22.78 14.75
C GLN A 51 -18.37 21.43 15.20
N SER A 52 -19.12 20.74 14.34
CA SER A 52 -19.58 19.37 14.65
C SER A 52 -18.41 18.39 14.63
N SER A 53 -18.50 17.32 15.41
CA SER A 53 -17.47 16.26 15.43
C SER A 53 -17.26 15.62 14.06
N ALA A 54 -18.30 15.56 13.23
CA ALA A 54 -18.23 15.06 11.85
C ALA A 54 -17.36 15.98 10.97
N ARG A 55 -17.55 17.30 11.07
CA ARG A 55 -16.80 18.30 10.30
C ARG A 55 -15.30 18.31 10.65
N ILE A 56 -14.99 18.08 11.92
CA ILE A 56 -13.59 17.99 12.38
C ILE A 56 -12.96 16.68 11.92
N GLY A 57 -13.72 15.58 11.97
CA GLY A 57 -13.30 14.30 11.42
C GLY A 57 -12.99 14.41 9.93
N GLU A 58 -13.86 15.06 9.15
CA GLU A 58 -13.65 15.31 7.73
C GLU A 58 -12.39 16.14 7.45
N ARG A 59 -12.21 17.27 8.16
CA ARG A 59 -11.02 18.13 8.00
C ARG A 59 -9.69 17.47 8.34
N LEU A 60 -9.71 16.47 9.23
CA LEU A 60 -8.52 15.70 9.61
C LEU A 60 -8.46 14.34 8.92
N SER A 61 -9.42 14.00 8.05
CA SER A 61 -9.57 12.67 7.47
C SER A 61 -9.57 11.54 8.51
N LEU A 62 -10.23 11.76 9.65
CA LEU A 62 -10.37 10.79 10.75
C LEU A 62 -11.83 10.35 10.92
N GLY A 63 -12.05 9.04 11.03
CA GLY A 63 -13.35 8.50 11.44
C GLY A 63 -13.73 8.88 12.88
N GLN A 64 -14.98 8.63 13.29
CA GLN A 64 -15.45 9.01 14.63
C GLN A 64 -14.59 8.41 15.76
N ASP A 65 -14.27 7.11 15.68
CA ASP A 65 -13.48 6.42 16.69
C ASP A 65 -12.02 6.92 16.71
N GLU A 66 -11.44 7.18 15.54
CA GLU A 66 -10.09 7.71 15.40
C GLU A 66 -9.99 9.12 15.97
N LEU A 67 -10.97 9.98 15.67
CA LEU A 67 -11.06 11.33 16.24
C LEU A 67 -11.20 11.30 17.76
N ALA A 68 -11.99 10.36 18.30
CA ALA A 68 -12.11 10.19 19.75
C ALA A 68 -10.78 9.76 20.40
N GLN A 69 -9.99 8.90 19.74
CA GLN A 69 -8.66 8.51 20.20
C GLN A 69 -7.66 9.66 20.09
N PHE A 70 -7.63 10.36 18.96
CA PHE A 70 -6.81 11.56 18.76
C PHE A 70 -7.04 12.60 19.85
N ASN A 71 -8.32 12.90 20.16
CA ASN A 71 -8.69 13.81 21.23
C ASN A 71 -8.15 13.39 22.60
N LYS A 72 -8.18 12.09 22.91
CA LYS A 72 -7.63 11.56 24.17
C LYS A 72 -6.11 11.73 24.21
N THR A 73 -5.41 11.52 23.09
CA THR A 73 -3.97 11.71 22.99
C THR A 73 -3.58 13.17 23.20
N VAL A 74 -4.27 14.12 22.56
CA VAL A 74 -4.05 15.57 22.75
C VAL A 74 -4.18 15.94 24.23
N ALA A 75 -5.26 15.50 24.89
CA ALA A 75 -5.49 15.77 26.31
C ALA A 75 -4.46 15.09 27.23
N ASP A 76 -3.87 13.96 26.83
CA ASP A 76 -2.83 13.29 27.60
C ASP A 76 -1.49 14.04 27.51
N VAL A 77 -1.11 14.51 26.32
CA VAL A 77 0.09 15.35 26.13
C VAL A 77 -0.03 16.65 26.91
N GLU A 78 -1.18 17.34 26.83
CA GLU A 78 -1.45 18.58 27.58
C GLU A 78 -1.21 18.39 29.08
N ARG A 79 -1.83 17.36 29.68
CA ARG A 79 -1.73 17.08 31.12
C ARG A 79 -0.28 16.82 31.57
N ARG A 80 0.49 16.13 30.73
CA ARG A 80 1.86 15.71 31.07
C ARG A 80 2.88 16.84 30.90
N ARG A 81 2.69 17.71 29.91
CA ARG A 81 3.57 18.87 29.70
C ARG A 81 3.44 19.94 30.80
N GLN A 82 2.28 20.04 31.46
CA GLN A 82 2.05 20.97 32.57
C GLN A 82 2.98 20.75 33.79
N HIS A 83 3.66 19.61 33.89
CA HIS A 83 4.46 19.21 35.07
C HIS A 83 5.98 19.15 34.82
N SER A 84 6.52 19.92 33.87
CA SER A 84 7.84 19.65 33.25
C SER A 84 9.11 19.88 34.10
N ARG A 85 9.04 20.60 35.25
CA ARG A 85 10.27 21.06 35.93
C ARG A 85 10.90 20.08 36.93
N ASP A 86 10.14 19.10 37.44
CA ASP A 86 10.60 18.14 38.48
C ASP A 86 10.08 16.71 38.20
N MET A 87 10.22 16.24 36.96
CA MET A 87 9.71 14.93 36.57
C MET A 87 10.65 13.79 37.00
N THR A 88 10.08 12.70 37.52
CA THR A 88 10.78 11.42 37.69
C THR A 88 11.15 10.83 36.32
N SER A 89 12.10 9.89 36.28
CA SER A 89 12.46 9.19 35.03
C SER A 89 11.26 8.45 34.39
N THR A 90 10.31 7.99 35.20
CA THR A 90 9.08 7.35 34.72
C THR A 90 8.12 8.35 34.08
N GLU A 91 7.98 9.53 34.68
CA GLU A 91 7.16 10.59 34.10
C GLU A 91 7.76 11.10 32.79
N HIS A 92 9.07 11.28 32.70
CA HIS A 92 9.75 11.67 31.45
C HIS A 92 9.43 10.68 30.32
N ARG A 93 9.58 9.38 30.59
CA ARG A 93 9.30 8.33 29.62
C ARG A 93 7.84 8.32 29.18
N ASN A 94 6.91 8.45 30.11
CA ASN A 94 5.47 8.53 29.78
C ASN A 94 5.13 9.77 28.94
N THR A 95 5.82 10.90 29.18
CA THR A 95 5.64 12.12 28.38
C THR A 95 6.16 11.92 26.96
N VAL A 96 7.36 11.37 26.79
CA VAL A 96 7.92 11.01 25.47
C VAL A 96 6.97 10.09 24.71
N ILE A 97 6.47 9.02 25.34
CA ILE A 97 5.49 8.12 24.73
C ILE A 97 4.23 8.90 24.28
N SER A 98 3.65 9.73 25.14
CA SER A 98 2.44 10.50 24.79
C SER A 98 2.66 11.45 23.61
N GLN A 99 3.83 12.10 23.56
CA GLN A 99 4.23 13.04 22.51
C GLN A 99 4.43 12.33 21.17
N LEU A 100 5.16 11.22 21.15
CA LEU A 100 5.34 10.40 19.96
C LEU A 100 4.01 9.82 19.45
N ARG A 101 3.08 9.45 20.34
CA ARG A 101 1.73 9.02 19.95
C ARG A 101 0.96 10.13 19.25
N LEU A 102 1.10 11.39 19.68
CA LEU A 102 0.49 12.54 19.01
C LEU A 102 1.12 12.75 17.63
N LEU A 103 2.44 12.70 17.52
CA LEU A 103 3.15 12.80 16.24
C LEU A 103 2.76 11.67 15.26
N SER A 104 2.54 10.45 15.75
CA SER A 104 2.07 9.33 14.91
C SER A 104 0.65 9.57 14.35
N TRP A 105 -0.20 10.30 15.10
CA TRP A 105 -1.48 10.77 14.56
C TRP A 105 -1.29 11.84 13.49
N VAL A 106 -0.36 12.78 13.68
CA VAL A 106 -0.04 13.79 12.66
C VAL A 106 0.42 13.13 11.35
N GLU A 107 1.31 12.13 11.40
CA GLU A 107 1.71 11.34 10.21
C GLU A 107 0.55 10.57 9.57
N THR A 108 -0.42 10.15 10.38
CA THR A 108 -1.62 9.46 9.86
C THR A 108 -2.53 10.43 9.12
N ILE A 109 -2.68 11.64 9.64
CA ILE A 109 -3.45 12.72 9.00
C ILE A 109 -2.73 13.18 7.72
N ASP A 110 -1.41 13.41 7.76
CA ASP A 110 -0.58 13.82 6.62
C ASP A 110 -0.70 12.84 5.44
N ARG A 111 -0.60 11.54 5.71
CA ARG A 111 -0.76 10.48 4.68
C ARG A 111 -2.14 10.47 4.04
N ARG A 112 -3.18 10.94 4.74
CA ARG A 112 -4.56 11.01 4.23
C ARG A 112 -4.88 12.37 3.61
N LEU A 113 -4.04 13.37 3.84
CA LEU A 113 -4.16 14.74 3.37
C LEU A 113 -2.81 15.21 2.80
N PRO A 114 -2.34 14.66 1.66
CA PRO A 114 -1.02 14.96 1.14
C PRO A 114 -0.80 16.45 0.82
N ASP A 115 -1.87 17.21 0.56
CA ASP A 115 -1.82 18.65 0.31
C ASP A 115 -1.69 19.50 1.60
N ALA A 116 -1.84 18.91 2.78
CA ALA A 116 -1.82 19.61 4.07
C ALA A 116 -0.39 19.91 4.58
N ASN A 117 0.64 19.26 4.01
CA ASN A 117 2.06 19.48 4.35
C ASN A 117 2.34 19.47 5.87
N LEU A 118 1.88 18.43 6.55
CA LEU A 118 2.03 18.27 8.00
C LEU A 118 3.35 17.57 8.37
N ALA A 119 4.18 17.24 7.39
CA ALA A 119 5.44 16.52 7.57
C ALA A 119 6.41 17.23 8.54
N PHE A 120 7.00 16.47 9.45
CA PHE A 120 7.98 16.94 10.42
C PHE A 120 9.19 16.00 10.43
N ASP A 121 10.35 16.51 10.82
CA ASP A 121 11.60 15.74 10.83
C ASP A 121 11.93 15.26 12.24
N LEU A 122 11.68 13.98 12.50
CA LEU A 122 12.15 13.28 13.70
C LEU A 122 13.32 12.38 13.28
N LYS A 123 14.45 12.49 13.98
CA LYS A 123 15.63 11.64 13.72
C LYS A 123 15.35 10.19 14.12
N ALA A 124 15.79 9.25 13.29
CA ALA A 124 15.70 7.82 13.60
C ALA A 124 16.54 7.49 14.85
N THR A 125 15.92 6.83 15.83
CA THR A 125 16.60 6.30 17.03
C THR A 125 17.15 4.88 16.80
N THR A 126 16.55 4.15 15.86
CA THR A 126 16.84 2.74 15.59
C THR A 126 16.59 2.41 14.12
N SER A 127 17.09 1.26 13.65
CA SER A 127 16.89 0.82 12.27
C SER A 127 15.52 0.13 12.09
N GLU A 128 15.03 0.11 10.85
CA GLU A 128 13.80 -0.60 10.50
C GLU A 128 13.91 -2.11 10.80
N ASP A 129 15.07 -2.73 10.54
CA ASP A 129 15.32 -4.14 10.87
C ASP A 129 15.27 -4.42 12.38
N ALA A 130 15.77 -3.49 13.20
CA ALA A 130 15.64 -3.60 14.65
C ALA A 130 14.17 -3.50 15.08
N GLY A 131 13.37 -2.65 14.42
CA GLY A 131 11.92 -2.62 14.60
C GLY A 131 11.24 -3.95 14.22
N ARG A 132 11.56 -4.50 13.05
CA ARG A 132 11.04 -5.79 12.57
C ARG A 132 11.34 -6.93 13.57
N ARG A 133 12.56 -6.98 14.12
CA ARG A 133 12.97 -7.94 15.15
C ARG A 133 12.13 -7.80 16.43
N ARG A 134 11.91 -6.57 16.90
CA ARG A 134 11.09 -6.29 18.10
C ARG A 134 9.64 -6.74 17.94
N ILE A 135 9.02 -6.53 16.78
CA ILE A 135 7.64 -6.99 16.52
C ILE A 135 7.55 -8.51 16.59
N ARG A 136 8.44 -9.22 15.87
CA ARG A 136 8.48 -10.68 15.90
C ARG A 136 8.72 -11.20 17.31
N ALA A 137 9.72 -10.65 18.00
CA ALA A 137 10.09 -11.07 19.35
C ALA A 137 8.93 -10.87 20.33
N LEU A 138 8.26 -9.72 20.26
CA LEU A 138 7.09 -9.43 21.09
C LEU A 138 5.97 -10.42 20.86
N GLU A 139 5.63 -10.75 19.60
CA GLU A 139 4.59 -11.73 19.30
C GLU A 139 4.94 -13.11 19.90
N LEU A 140 6.17 -13.59 19.72
CA LEU A 140 6.62 -14.87 20.25
C LEU A 140 6.63 -14.91 21.79
N VAL A 141 7.05 -13.81 22.43
CA VAL A 141 7.00 -13.72 23.90
C VAL A 141 5.56 -13.76 24.41
N LEU A 142 4.63 -13.05 23.77
CA LEU A 142 3.22 -13.09 24.16
C LEU A 142 2.65 -14.51 24.03
N ARG A 143 2.94 -15.23 22.93
CA ARG A 143 2.52 -16.63 22.75
C ARG A 143 3.06 -17.51 23.88
N SER A 144 4.36 -17.42 24.17
CA SER A 144 5.01 -18.19 25.22
C SER A 144 4.45 -17.90 26.62
N LEU A 145 4.16 -16.62 26.93
CA LEU A 145 3.59 -16.22 28.21
C LEU A 145 2.17 -16.77 28.39
N VAL A 146 1.32 -16.68 27.37
CA VAL A 146 -0.02 -17.27 27.41
C VAL A 146 0.11 -18.79 27.61
N GLY A 147 0.95 -19.47 26.82
CA GLY A 147 1.10 -20.93 26.89
C GLY A 147 1.63 -21.45 28.23
N GLU A 148 2.48 -20.69 28.95
CA GLU A 148 3.15 -21.14 30.18
C GLU A 148 2.20 -21.57 31.30
N HIS A 149 1.03 -20.93 31.42
CA HIS A 149 0.15 -21.13 32.58
C HIS A 149 -0.84 -22.27 32.43
N HIS A 150 -0.93 -22.89 31.25
CA HIS A 150 -1.85 -23.98 30.96
C HIS A 150 -1.17 -25.34 31.09
N LYS A 151 -1.96 -26.40 31.33
CA LYS A 151 -1.46 -27.78 31.50
C LYS A 151 -1.14 -28.43 30.14
N GLY A 152 -0.30 -27.78 29.34
CA GLY A 152 -0.06 -28.15 27.94
C GLY A 152 -1.19 -27.70 26.99
N GLN A 153 -1.09 -28.11 25.73
CA GLN A 153 -2.00 -27.67 24.65
C GLN A 153 -3.47 -28.02 24.91
N GLU A 154 -3.78 -29.22 25.42
CA GLU A 154 -5.16 -29.60 25.73
C GLU A 154 -5.82 -28.66 26.76
N GLY A 155 -5.06 -28.25 27.79
CA GLY A 155 -5.54 -27.32 28.81
C GLY A 155 -5.76 -25.92 28.25
N LEU A 156 -4.84 -25.45 27.40
CA LEU A 156 -4.93 -24.16 26.73
C LEU A 156 -6.13 -24.11 25.78
N ILE A 157 -6.31 -25.13 24.94
CA ILE A 157 -7.45 -25.25 24.02
C ILE A 157 -8.77 -25.22 24.81
N ALA A 158 -8.89 -26.01 25.89
CA ALA A 158 -10.11 -26.02 26.71
C ALA A 158 -10.42 -24.65 27.32
N TYR A 159 -9.39 -23.92 27.78
CA TYR A 159 -9.55 -22.54 28.25
C TYR A 159 -10.01 -21.61 27.13
N LEU A 160 -9.32 -21.64 25.97
CA LEU A 160 -9.64 -20.78 24.83
C LEU A 160 -11.06 -21.04 24.31
N GLN A 161 -11.49 -22.31 24.26
CA GLN A 161 -12.85 -22.68 23.83
C GLN A 161 -13.89 -22.11 24.80
N LYS A 162 -13.60 -22.11 26.10
CA LYS A 162 -14.47 -21.52 27.12
C LYS A 162 -14.51 -19.99 27.02
N ALA A 163 -13.37 -19.35 26.77
CA ALA A 163 -13.25 -17.88 26.78
C ALA A 163 -13.71 -17.22 25.47
N PHE A 164 -13.51 -17.90 24.33
CA PHE A 164 -13.72 -17.34 22.98
C PHE A 164 -14.68 -18.16 22.11
N GLY A 165 -15.06 -19.36 22.54
CA GLY A 165 -15.99 -20.25 21.83
C GLY A 165 -15.28 -21.30 20.97
N GLU A 166 -15.87 -22.49 20.89
CA GLU A 166 -15.30 -23.66 20.20
C GLU A 166 -15.00 -23.42 18.72
N GLN A 167 -15.93 -22.80 17.99
CA GLN A 167 -15.78 -22.52 16.57
C GLN A 167 -14.61 -21.56 16.25
N VAL A 168 -14.32 -20.62 17.14
CA VAL A 168 -13.20 -19.68 16.97
C VAL A 168 -11.88 -20.41 17.17
N VAL A 169 -11.80 -21.28 18.18
CA VAL A 169 -10.60 -22.09 18.44
C VAL A 169 -10.38 -23.13 17.34
N ASP A 170 -11.43 -23.72 16.78
CA ASP A 170 -11.32 -24.61 15.63
C ASP A 170 -10.72 -23.89 14.41
N LYS A 171 -11.03 -22.60 14.21
CA LYS A 171 -10.38 -21.79 13.17
C LYS A 171 -8.88 -21.67 13.44
N TRP A 172 -8.49 -21.33 14.66
CA TRP A 172 -7.08 -21.23 15.03
C TRP A 172 -6.35 -22.56 14.86
N LEU A 173 -6.96 -23.68 15.27
CA LEU A 173 -6.36 -25.01 15.14
C LEU A 173 -6.14 -25.45 13.68
N ARG A 174 -6.99 -25.01 12.73
CA ARG A 174 -6.79 -25.30 11.30
C ARG A 174 -5.64 -24.53 10.68
N ALA A 175 -5.34 -23.35 11.22
CA ALA A 175 -4.26 -22.47 10.75
C ALA A 175 -2.96 -22.64 11.57
N ALA A 176 -3.00 -23.43 12.64
CA ALA A 176 -1.91 -23.58 13.58
C ALA A 176 -0.87 -24.61 13.12
N ASP A 177 0.39 -24.35 13.48
CA ASP A 177 1.47 -25.31 13.52
C ASP A 177 1.11 -26.47 14.48
N ALA A 178 1.69 -27.65 14.22
CA ALA A 178 1.52 -28.82 15.05
C ALA A 178 1.90 -28.52 16.52
N ASP A 179 0.97 -28.81 17.44
CA ASP A 179 1.11 -28.59 18.88
C ASP A 179 1.30 -27.12 19.33
N ASP A 180 0.87 -26.13 18.55
CA ASP A 180 0.81 -24.72 18.97
C ASP A 180 -0.47 -24.01 18.50
N VAL A 181 -1.57 -24.10 19.27
CA VAL A 181 -2.85 -23.44 18.91
C VAL A 181 -2.72 -21.92 18.74
N LEU A 182 -1.77 -21.27 19.41
CA LEU A 182 -1.60 -19.82 19.33
C LEU A 182 -0.89 -19.39 18.05
N SER A 183 -0.20 -20.32 17.35
CA SER A 183 0.42 -20.03 16.07
C SER A 183 -0.59 -19.69 14.96
N GLY A 184 -1.80 -20.25 15.04
CA GLY A 184 -2.91 -19.96 14.13
C GLY A 184 -3.75 -18.73 14.52
N THR A 185 -3.32 -17.94 15.51
CA THR A 185 -4.00 -16.70 15.90
C THR A 185 -3.44 -15.49 15.15
N ALA A 186 -4.31 -14.58 14.70
CA ALA A 186 -3.87 -13.27 14.27
C ALA A 186 -3.34 -12.46 15.47
N PHE A 187 -2.44 -11.51 15.25
CA PHE A 187 -1.88 -10.68 16.33
C PHE A 187 -2.94 -9.94 17.17
N SER A 188 -4.06 -9.51 16.55
CA SER A 188 -5.17 -8.89 17.29
C SER A 188 -5.87 -9.88 18.23
N GLU A 189 -5.95 -11.14 17.85
CA GLU A 189 -6.56 -12.20 18.64
C GLU A 189 -5.63 -12.58 19.79
N LEU A 190 -4.33 -12.77 19.51
CA LEU A 190 -3.31 -12.98 20.54
C LEU A 190 -3.25 -11.83 21.55
N ALA A 191 -3.26 -10.58 21.08
CA ALA A 191 -3.29 -9.41 21.95
C ALA A 191 -4.56 -9.39 22.82
N SER A 192 -5.71 -9.78 22.26
CA SER A 192 -6.99 -9.87 22.98
C SER A 192 -7.00 -10.98 24.03
N ILE A 193 -6.38 -12.12 23.73
CA ILE A 193 -6.16 -13.23 24.68
C ILE A 193 -5.28 -12.73 25.82
N PHE A 194 -4.14 -12.13 25.52
CA PHE A 194 -3.18 -11.68 26.53
C PHE A 194 -3.75 -10.64 27.50
N VAL A 195 -4.59 -9.72 27.01
CA VAL A 195 -5.22 -8.69 27.85
C VAL A 195 -6.60 -9.10 28.37
N ASN A 196 -7.06 -10.33 28.11
CA ASN A 196 -8.29 -10.86 28.68
C ASN A 196 -8.21 -10.77 30.21
N LYS A 197 -9.30 -10.38 30.88
CA LYS A 197 -9.28 -10.14 32.33
C LYS A 197 -8.90 -11.39 33.13
N GLU A 198 -9.34 -12.56 32.70
CA GLU A 198 -9.03 -13.84 33.35
C GLU A 198 -7.58 -14.26 33.06
N GLU A 199 -7.17 -14.24 31.79
CA GLU A 199 -5.79 -14.55 31.40
C GLU A 199 -4.77 -13.62 32.08
N PHE A 200 -5.04 -12.32 32.02
CA PHE A 200 -4.15 -11.30 32.55
C PHE A 200 -3.93 -11.43 34.06
N ALA A 201 -4.86 -12.05 34.81
CA ALA A 201 -4.67 -12.31 36.23
C ALA A 201 -3.47 -13.24 36.49
N HIS A 202 -3.11 -14.10 35.53
CA HIS A 202 -1.92 -14.94 35.60
C HIS A 202 -0.64 -14.14 35.33
N HIS A 203 -0.68 -13.23 34.36
CA HIS A 203 0.47 -12.39 33.99
C HIS A 203 0.68 -11.19 34.93
N GLN A 204 -0.34 -10.80 35.71
CA GLN A 204 -0.33 -9.59 36.52
C GLN A 204 0.91 -9.49 37.42
N LYS A 205 1.34 -10.61 38.02
CA LYS A 205 2.51 -10.68 38.90
C LYS A 205 3.81 -10.29 38.22
N LEU A 206 3.94 -10.55 36.91
CA LEU A 206 5.11 -10.15 36.11
C LEU A 206 5.25 -8.63 36.03
N TYR A 207 4.14 -7.92 36.24
CA TYR A 207 4.05 -6.49 36.08
C TYR A 207 3.78 -5.76 37.39
N ASP A 208 3.64 -6.41 38.56
CA ASP A 208 3.24 -5.70 39.79
C ASP A 208 4.33 -4.75 40.30
N ALA A 209 5.57 -5.23 40.45
CA ALA A 209 6.70 -4.49 41.02
C ALA A 209 7.55 -3.76 39.95
N THR A 210 6.91 -3.00 39.06
CA THR A 210 7.59 -2.29 37.97
C THR A 210 7.16 -0.83 37.84
N SER A 211 8.10 0.04 37.49
CA SER A 211 7.88 1.44 37.10
C SER A 211 7.44 1.60 35.64
N PHE A 212 7.51 0.51 34.86
CA PHE A 212 6.98 0.39 33.51
C PHE A 212 5.45 0.21 33.50
N LEU A 213 4.84 0.35 32.32
CA LEU A 213 3.41 0.24 32.02
C LEU A 213 2.53 1.22 32.80
N SER A 214 3.08 2.39 33.12
CA SER A 214 2.46 3.43 33.95
C SER A 214 1.82 4.57 33.14
N LEU A 215 1.73 4.45 31.81
CA LEU A 215 1.06 5.45 30.98
C LEU A 215 -0.41 5.65 31.42
N MET A 216 -1.13 4.57 31.71
CA MET A 216 -2.47 4.60 32.30
C MET A 216 -2.46 4.05 33.74
N ARG A 217 -3.52 4.36 34.50
CA ARG A 217 -3.70 3.87 35.88
C ARG A 217 -3.68 2.34 35.98
N GLU A 218 -4.27 1.65 35.00
CA GLU A 218 -4.34 0.20 34.96
C GLU A 218 -3.31 -0.35 33.95
N LYS A 219 -2.36 -1.17 34.42
CA LYS A 219 -1.31 -1.78 33.57
C LYS A 219 -1.89 -2.57 32.40
N ARG A 220 -2.96 -3.35 32.63
CA ARG A 220 -3.69 -4.07 31.57
C ARG A 220 -4.15 -3.15 30.43
N ARG A 221 -4.65 -1.96 30.77
CA ARG A 221 -5.09 -0.96 29.76
C ARG A 221 -3.91 -0.32 29.04
N THR A 222 -2.81 -0.05 29.76
CA THR A 222 -1.56 0.41 29.13
C THR A 222 -1.06 -0.61 28.10
N ILE A 223 -0.99 -1.89 28.48
CA ILE A 223 -0.61 -3.00 27.59
C ILE A 223 -1.54 -3.07 26.38
N GLN A 224 -2.86 -3.06 26.61
CA GLN A 224 -3.84 -3.08 25.52
C GLN A 224 -3.63 -1.93 24.53
N ALA A 225 -3.39 -0.72 25.02
CA ALA A 225 -3.11 0.45 24.17
C ALA A 225 -1.81 0.29 23.37
N PHE A 226 -0.75 -0.25 23.98
CA PHE A 226 0.52 -0.49 23.30
C PHE A 226 0.41 -1.57 22.23
N LEU A 227 -0.25 -2.69 22.54
CA LEU A 227 -0.46 -3.77 21.57
C LEU A 227 -1.30 -3.31 20.38
N GLU A 228 -2.31 -2.46 20.61
CA GLU A 228 -3.11 -1.90 19.52
C GLU A 228 -2.31 -0.96 18.62
N ASP A 229 -1.43 -0.12 19.20
CA ASP A 229 -0.53 0.72 18.42
C ASP A 229 0.50 -0.13 17.64
N ILE A 230 1.08 -1.15 18.27
CA ILE A 230 2.02 -2.11 17.64
C ILE A 230 1.34 -2.83 16.48
N ARG A 231 0.07 -3.23 16.62
CA ARG A 231 -0.71 -3.85 15.55
C ARG A 231 -0.76 -2.96 14.29
N ARG A 232 -0.97 -1.65 14.46
CA ARG A 232 -0.99 -0.70 13.32
C ARG A 232 0.38 -0.58 12.66
N ILE A 233 1.46 -0.61 13.43
CA ILE A 233 2.84 -0.59 12.91
C ILE A 233 3.15 -1.90 12.17
N ARG A 234 2.83 -3.05 12.77
CA ARG A 234 2.94 -4.39 12.17
C ARG A 234 2.20 -4.49 10.85
N ASN A 235 0.98 -3.96 10.76
CA ASN A 235 0.20 -3.96 9.53
C ASN A 235 0.82 -3.05 8.44
N THR A 236 1.49 -1.97 8.83
CA THR A 236 2.21 -1.11 7.86
C THR A 236 3.38 -1.89 7.23
N LEU A 237 4.13 -2.63 8.07
CA LEU A 237 5.19 -3.53 7.61
C LEU A 237 4.68 -4.69 6.74
N ALA A 238 3.54 -5.30 7.11
CA ALA A 238 2.92 -6.39 6.35
C ALA A 238 2.55 -5.98 4.91
N HIS A 239 2.34 -4.69 4.65
CA HIS A 239 2.05 -4.14 3.34
C HIS A 239 3.30 -3.56 2.62
N ASN A 240 4.51 -3.96 3.03
CA ASN A 240 5.80 -3.50 2.48
C ASN A 240 5.96 -1.97 2.48
N LYS A 241 5.32 -1.27 3.42
CA LYS A 241 5.47 0.18 3.60
C LYS A 241 6.55 0.45 4.63
N ARG A 242 7.35 1.50 4.39
CA ARG A 242 8.34 1.97 5.36
C ARG A 242 7.67 2.43 6.65
N ILE A 243 8.26 2.01 7.79
CA ILE A 243 7.89 2.53 9.11
C ILE A 243 8.47 3.94 9.27
N SER A 244 7.69 4.87 9.84
CA SER A 244 8.21 6.21 10.15
C SER A 244 9.17 6.19 11.35
N ASN A 245 10.04 7.20 11.45
CA ASN A 245 10.93 7.34 12.61
C ASN A 245 10.14 7.46 13.92
N THR A 246 8.98 8.12 13.90
CA THR A 246 8.06 8.20 15.05
C THR A 246 7.55 6.84 15.47
N GLN A 247 7.13 6.01 14.51
CA GLN A 247 6.66 4.66 14.77
C GLN A 247 7.79 3.73 15.26
N LEU A 248 9.02 3.89 14.76
CA LEU A 248 10.18 3.14 15.23
C LEU A 248 10.53 3.49 16.69
N ALA A 249 10.54 4.78 17.04
CA ALA A 249 10.77 5.24 18.41
C ALA A 249 9.66 4.75 19.37
N LEU A 250 8.39 4.81 18.96
CA LEU A 250 7.27 4.24 19.72
C LEU A 250 7.43 2.74 19.95
N LEU A 251 7.77 2.00 18.90
CA LEU A 251 7.92 0.55 18.97
C LEU A 251 9.06 0.15 19.92
N GLU A 252 10.18 0.88 19.89
CA GLU A 252 11.29 0.68 20.82
C GLU A 252 10.85 0.89 22.28
N LEU A 253 10.17 1.99 22.57
CA LEU A 253 9.65 2.27 23.92
C LEU A 253 8.61 1.25 24.36
N TYR A 254 7.68 0.86 23.49
CA TYR A 254 6.67 -0.15 23.80
C TYR A 254 7.28 -1.52 24.06
N TYR A 255 8.29 -1.91 23.27
CA TYR A 255 9.02 -3.15 23.49
C TYR A 255 9.67 -3.14 24.88
N ASP A 256 10.39 -2.07 25.23
CA ASP A 256 11.03 -1.95 26.55
C ASP A 256 10.01 -1.98 27.69
N GLU A 257 8.89 -1.26 27.55
CA GLU A 257 7.81 -1.21 28.54
C GLU A 257 7.18 -2.59 28.79
N LEU A 258 7.03 -3.40 27.74
CA LEU A 258 6.40 -4.70 27.81
C LEU A 258 7.38 -5.81 28.23
N MET A 259 8.61 -5.76 27.72
CA MET A 259 9.57 -6.87 27.84
C MET A 259 10.50 -6.73 29.05
N THR A 260 10.89 -5.52 29.45
CA THR A 260 11.77 -5.33 30.62
C THR A 260 11.19 -5.95 31.90
N PRO A 261 9.89 -5.77 32.24
CA PRO A 261 9.32 -6.43 33.41
C PRO A 261 9.34 -7.97 33.32
N VAL A 262 9.17 -8.51 32.12
CA VAL A 262 9.20 -9.96 31.85
C VAL A 262 10.62 -10.49 32.02
N GLU A 263 11.63 -9.81 31.48
CA GLU A 263 13.05 -10.17 31.66
C GLU A 263 13.47 -10.16 33.13
N VAL A 264 13.03 -9.15 33.90
CA VAL A 264 13.29 -9.07 35.34
C VAL A 264 12.60 -10.23 36.06
N SER A 265 11.35 -10.53 35.73
CA SER A 265 10.60 -11.64 36.29
C SER A 265 11.23 -12.99 35.97
N HIS A 266 11.77 -13.16 34.76
CA HIS A 266 12.51 -14.36 34.36
C HIS A 266 13.78 -14.55 35.19
N LYS A 267 14.59 -13.50 35.34
CA LYS A 267 15.79 -13.51 36.19
C LYS A 267 15.49 -13.84 37.66
N GLN A 268 14.29 -13.50 38.13
CA GLN A 268 13.80 -13.83 39.47
C GLN A 268 13.14 -15.21 39.57
N GLY A 269 13.03 -15.95 38.46
CA GLY A 269 12.41 -17.27 38.40
C GLY A 269 10.88 -17.27 38.45
N ALA A 270 10.25 -16.11 38.26
CA ALA A 270 8.79 -15.96 38.28
C ALA A 270 8.12 -16.39 36.97
N THR A 271 8.88 -16.47 35.87
CA THR A 271 8.47 -17.04 34.58
C THR A 271 9.66 -17.76 33.93
N ARG A 272 9.37 -18.79 33.15
CA ARG A 272 10.33 -19.54 32.31
C ARG A 272 10.58 -18.85 30.97
N VAL A 273 9.75 -17.89 30.59
CA VAL A 273 9.86 -17.18 29.31
C VAL A 273 10.98 -16.15 29.41
N ASP A 274 12.03 -16.34 28.60
CA ASP A 274 13.12 -15.37 28.44
C ASP A 274 12.89 -14.55 27.15
N PRO A 275 12.57 -13.24 27.24
CA PRO A 275 12.42 -12.39 26.06
C PRO A 275 13.69 -12.28 25.20
N SER A 276 14.88 -12.41 25.79
CA SER A 276 16.16 -12.20 25.10
C SER A 276 16.46 -13.27 24.04
N GLN A 277 15.82 -14.44 24.12
CA GLN A 277 15.99 -15.50 23.13
C GLN A 277 15.29 -15.18 21.79
N TYR A 278 14.30 -14.28 21.78
CA TYR A 278 13.46 -14.03 20.61
C TYR A 278 13.89 -12.81 19.77
N ILE A 279 14.71 -11.91 20.35
CA ILE A 279 15.13 -10.66 19.68
C ILE A 279 16.16 -10.89 18.57
N ASN A 280 16.96 -11.95 18.68
CA ASN A 280 18.02 -12.28 17.76
C ASN A 280 17.51 -13.23 16.66
N ALA A 281 16.80 -12.69 15.66
CA ALA A 281 16.36 -13.44 14.48
C ALA A 281 17.30 -13.20 13.29
N SER A 282 17.59 -14.21 12.47
CA SER A 282 18.28 -14.00 11.19
C SER A 282 17.40 -13.26 10.19
N ASP A 283 17.99 -12.67 9.15
CA ASP A 283 17.22 -11.98 8.10
C ASP A 283 16.29 -12.95 7.35
N MET A 284 16.68 -14.22 7.26
CA MET A 284 15.84 -15.29 6.71
C MET A 284 14.60 -15.56 7.58
N GLU A 285 14.76 -15.66 8.90
CA GLU A 285 13.64 -15.83 9.83
C GLU A 285 12.72 -14.62 9.87
N LEU A 286 13.28 -13.40 9.77
CA LEU A 286 12.50 -12.17 9.67
C LEU A 286 11.71 -12.13 8.37
N ASN A 287 12.34 -12.42 7.24
CA ASN A 287 11.65 -12.41 5.95
C ASN A 287 10.56 -13.47 5.88
N THR A 288 10.80 -14.67 6.43
CA THR A 288 9.78 -15.73 6.53
C THR A 288 8.61 -15.28 7.38
N TYR A 289 8.87 -14.74 8.58
CA TYR A 289 7.82 -14.24 9.48
C TYR A 289 6.98 -13.12 8.84
N PHE A 290 7.62 -12.15 8.17
CA PHE A 290 6.92 -11.06 7.50
C PHE A 290 6.24 -11.46 6.18
N SER A 291 6.70 -12.54 5.53
CA SER A 291 6.01 -13.15 4.37
C SER A 291 4.70 -13.79 4.83
N ASN A 292 4.73 -14.64 5.85
CA ASN A 292 3.53 -15.29 6.38
C ASN A 292 2.54 -14.26 6.96
N LEU A 293 3.06 -13.16 7.52
CA LEU A 293 2.25 -12.03 7.98
C LEU A 293 1.45 -11.36 6.85
N HIS A 294 2.01 -11.30 5.63
CA HIS A 294 1.29 -10.78 4.47
C HIS A 294 0.06 -11.64 4.16
N ASP A 295 0.20 -12.96 4.27
CA ASP A 295 -0.85 -13.94 4.03
C ASP A 295 -1.95 -13.88 5.11
N ASP A 296 -1.58 -13.67 6.38
CA ASP A 296 -2.53 -13.47 7.50
C ASP A 296 -3.36 -12.19 7.37
N VAL A 297 -2.76 -11.07 6.94
CA VAL A 297 -3.47 -9.79 6.77
C VAL A 297 -4.40 -9.84 5.55
N MET A 298 -4.01 -10.58 4.50
CA MET A 298 -4.82 -10.77 3.29
C MET A 298 -5.99 -11.73 3.54
N SER A 299 -5.81 -12.81 4.30
CA SER A 299 -6.92 -13.72 4.68
C SER A 299 -7.99 -13.02 5.52
N VAL A 300 -7.61 -12.10 6.41
CA VAL A 300 -8.57 -11.25 7.16
C VAL A 300 -9.26 -10.23 6.24
N LYS A 301 -8.60 -9.77 5.17
CA LYS A 301 -9.17 -8.81 4.21
C LYS A 301 -10.11 -9.48 3.21
N ASP A 302 -9.84 -10.72 2.84
CA ASP A 302 -10.73 -11.58 2.05
C ASP A 302 -11.95 -12.04 2.88
N ASP A 303 -11.77 -12.37 4.16
CA ASP A 303 -12.89 -12.59 5.09
C ASP A 303 -13.75 -11.31 5.25
N ILE A 304 -13.15 -10.11 5.21
CA ILE A 304 -13.88 -8.83 5.27
C ILE A 304 -14.59 -8.49 3.95
N SER A 305 -14.08 -8.94 2.80
CA SER A 305 -14.73 -8.73 1.49
C SER A 305 -15.94 -9.66 1.32
N ASP A 306 -15.82 -10.91 1.78
CA ASP A 306 -16.91 -11.89 1.86
C ASP A 306 -17.98 -11.48 2.90
N VAL A 307 -17.56 -10.92 4.05
CA VAL A 307 -18.48 -10.37 5.07
C VAL A 307 -19.14 -9.06 4.61
N ARG A 308 -18.48 -8.22 3.80
CA ARG A 308 -19.11 -7.01 3.22
C ARG A 308 -20.19 -7.34 2.19
N GLN A 309 -20.04 -8.43 1.43
CA GLN A 309 -21.08 -8.91 0.52
C GLN A 309 -22.24 -9.57 1.26
N ALA A 310 -21.98 -10.32 2.34
CA ALA A 310 -23.03 -10.90 3.20
C ALA A 310 -23.82 -9.84 4.00
N ALA A 311 -23.21 -8.69 4.31
CA ALA A 311 -23.81 -7.60 5.11
C ALA A 311 -24.98 -6.86 4.43
N LYS A 312 -25.24 -7.04 3.13
CA LYS A 312 -26.34 -6.35 2.41
C LYS A 312 -27.65 -7.15 2.33
N GLY A 313 -27.68 -8.41 2.76
CA GLY A 313 -28.80 -9.33 2.49
C GLY A 313 -29.86 -9.54 3.58
N ILE A 314 -29.74 -8.98 4.79
CA ILE A 314 -30.58 -9.43 5.91
C ILE A 314 -31.32 -8.25 6.57
N ASN A 315 -32.43 -7.83 5.96
CA ASN A 315 -33.43 -7.03 6.68
C ASN A 315 -34.84 -7.17 6.07
N ARG A 316 -35.58 -8.23 6.45
CA ARG A 316 -37.06 -8.23 6.65
C ARG A 316 -37.62 -9.58 7.16
N LYS A 317 -37.82 -9.62 8.49
CA LYS A 317 -38.95 -10.19 9.26
C LYS A 317 -39.22 -11.73 9.35
N LEU A 318 -39.29 -12.15 10.62
CA LEU A 318 -39.93 -13.32 11.29
C LEU A 318 -39.16 -14.66 11.44
N ALA A 319 -38.57 -14.80 12.63
CA ALA A 319 -38.47 -15.96 13.54
C ALA A 319 -38.91 -17.36 13.03
N ILE A 320 -37.96 -18.30 13.00
CA ILE A 320 -37.86 -19.56 13.78
C ILE A 320 -36.70 -20.41 13.21
N ALA A 321 -35.85 -20.95 14.10
CA ALA A 321 -34.79 -21.96 13.91
C ALA A 321 -33.31 -21.51 13.66
N MET A 322 -32.63 -21.22 14.78
CA MET A 322 -31.26 -21.66 15.18
C MET A 322 -29.99 -21.14 14.42
N PRO A 323 -28.76 -21.26 14.99
CA PRO A 323 -27.96 -20.10 15.42
C PRO A 323 -26.53 -20.05 14.85
N ILE A 324 -26.12 -18.99 14.17
CA ILE A 324 -24.70 -18.64 13.93
C ILE A 324 -24.57 -17.10 13.93
N ALA A 325 -23.49 -16.60 14.51
CA ALA A 325 -22.95 -15.24 14.38
C ALA A 325 -23.62 -14.11 15.20
N ILE A 326 -23.68 -14.27 16.52
CA ILE A 326 -23.50 -13.16 17.46
C ILE A 326 -22.33 -13.53 18.37
N ALA A 327 -21.11 -13.06 18.05
CA ALA A 327 -20.01 -13.18 19.02
C ALA A 327 -18.88 -12.14 18.94
N LEU A 328 -18.60 -11.45 17.83
CA LEU A 328 -17.39 -10.58 17.80
C LEU A 328 -17.53 -9.16 17.22
N VAL A 329 -18.73 -8.74 16.79
CA VAL A 329 -18.99 -7.32 16.44
C VAL A 329 -19.86 -6.60 17.49
N ALA A 330 -20.38 -7.33 18.49
CA ALA A 330 -21.31 -6.78 19.49
C ALA A 330 -20.66 -6.13 20.73
N ILE A 331 -19.35 -6.27 20.98
CA ILE A 331 -18.71 -5.63 22.16
C ILE A 331 -18.35 -4.16 21.88
N GLY A 332 -18.08 -3.79 20.62
CA GLY A 332 -17.80 -2.40 20.24
C GLY A 332 -19.05 -1.55 19.97
N ILE A 333 -20.12 -2.16 19.44
CA ILE A 333 -21.31 -1.44 18.96
C ILE A 333 -22.42 -1.34 20.02
N PHE A 334 -22.43 -2.19 21.06
CA PHE A 334 -23.40 -2.09 22.16
C PHE A 334 -23.22 -0.84 23.04
N VAL A 335 -22.09 -0.12 22.95
CA VAL A 335 -21.85 1.10 23.75
C VAL A 335 -22.34 2.38 23.04
N ILE A 336 -22.72 2.35 21.76
CA ILE A 336 -23.04 3.57 20.99
C ILE A 336 -24.52 3.66 20.53
N SER A 337 -25.33 2.61 20.65
CA SER A 337 -26.72 2.59 20.14
C SER A 337 -27.78 3.30 21.02
N GLN A 338 -27.41 4.31 21.81
CA GLN A 338 -28.38 5.12 22.57
C GLN A 338 -28.79 6.43 21.88
N ASN A 339 -28.34 6.75 20.65
CA ASN A 339 -28.71 8.03 20.04
C ASN A 339 -28.84 8.00 18.51
N LEU A 340 -30.07 8.32 18.06
CA LEU A 340 -30.49 9.03 16.84
C LEU A 340 -31.29 8.22 15.79
N ASP A 341 -32.60 8.51 15.77
CA ASP A 341 -33.61 8.24 14.73
C ASP A 341 -33.58 9.33 13.64
N THR A 342 -33.86 8.99 12.37
CA THR A 342 -34.78 9.73 11.45
C THR A 342 -34.86 9.04 10.07
N HIS A 343 -36.01 9.19 9.39
CA HIS A 343 -36.61 8.21 8.46
C HIS A 343 -36.70 8.61 6.97
N GLU A 344 -35.96 9.62 6.49
CA GLU A 344 -36.18 10.19 5.14
C GLU A 344 -35.33 9.60 3.99
N ASP A 345 -34.17 8.98 4.25
CA ASP A 345 -33.23 8.51 3.18
C ASP A 345 -33.60 7.17 2.49
N LEU A 346 -34.78 6.61 2.79
CA LEU A 346 -35.12 5.21 2.46
C LEU A 346 -35.77 4.98 1.09
N ALA A 347 -36.21 6.05 0.40
CA ALA A 347 -36.93 5.93 -0.86
C ALA A 347 -36.02 5.94 -2.10
N GLU A 348 -34.97 6.78 -2.09
CA GLU A 348 -34.07 6.98 -3.23
C GLU A 348 -33.09 5.80 -3.43
N VAL A 349 -32.73 5.09 -2.35
CA VAL A 349 -31.90 3.88 -2.39
C VAL A 349 -32.61 2.71 -3.08
N ARG A 350 -33.95 2.68 -3.05
CA ARG A 350 -34.74 1.52 -3.48
C ARG A 350 -34.76 1.37 -5.01
N GLN A 351 -34.78 2.48 -5.73
CA GLN A 351 -34.83 2.51 -7.19
C GLN A 351 -33.48 2.11 -7.82
N THR A 352 -32.37 2.50 -7.20
CA THR A 352 -31.01 2.15 -7.64
C THR A 352 -30.68 0.67 -7.39
N THR A 353 -31.36 0.03 -6.43
CA THR A 353 -31.14 -1.38 -6.06
C THR A 353 -31.71 -2.36 -7.10
N GLU A 354 -32.89 -2.06 -7.66
CA GLU A 354 -33.57 -2.94 -8.62
C GLU A 354 -32.84 -3.01 -9.99
N GLN A 355 -32.17 -1.93 -10.40
CA GLN A 355 -31.37 -1.89 -11.64
C GLN A 355 -30.07 -2.71 -11.55
N ILE A 356 -29.52 -2.85 -10.34
CA ILE A 356 -28.26 -3.59 -10.08
C ILE A 356 -28.53 -5.10 -10.03
N GLU A 357 -29.66 -5.54 -9.48
CA GLU A 357 -30.03 -6.96 -9.41
C GLU A 357 -30.17 -7.60 -10.81
N GLN A 358 -30.71 -6.86 -11.78
CA GLN A 358 -30.93 -7.36 -13.14
C GLN A 358 -29.62 -7.58 -13.92
N ASN A 359 -28.65 -6.69 -13.77
CA ASN A 359 -27.32 -6.81 -14.40
C ASN A 359 -26.45 -7.90 -13.74
N THR A 360 -26.70 -8.19 -12.46
CA THR A 360 -25.96 -9.21 -11.70
C THR A 360 -26.43 -10.63 -12.03
N SER A 361 -27.72 -10.80 -12.38
CA SER A 361 -28.30 -12.09 -12.78
C SER A 361 -27.71 -12.67 -14.08
N VAL A 362 -27.40 -11.81 -15.05
CA VAL A 362 -26.85 -12.24 -16.37
C VAL A 362 -25.37 -12.64 -16.27
N LEU A 363 -24.61 -12.00 -15.36
CA LEU A 363 -23.25 -12.41 -15.04
C LEU A 363 -23.20 -13.76 -14.32
N ALA A 364 -24.11 -14.01 -13.38
CA ALA A 364 -24.14 -15.24 -12.58
C ALA A 364 -24.39 -16.51 -13.41
N GLU A 365 -25.21 -16.42 -14.45
CA GLU A 365 -25.49 -17.53 -15.37
C GLU A 365 -24.25 -17.89 -16.21
N THR A 366 -23.51 -16.88 -16.69
CA THR A 366 -22.27 -17.08 -17.46
C THR A 366 -21.14 -17.65 -16.60
N THR A 367 -21.05 -17.27 -15.32
CA THR A 367 -20.06 -17.79 -14.36
C THR A 367 -20.36 -19.24 -13.93
N SER A 368 -21.63 -19.65 -13.91
CA SER A 368 -22.05 -21.01 -13.55
C SER A 368 -21.59 -22.06 -14.57
N ASP A 369 -21.67 -21.74 -15.87
CA ASP A 369 -21.24 -22.63 -16.94
C ASP A 369 -19.71 -22.78 -17.00
N VAL A 370 -18.97 -21.72 -16.65
CA VAL A 370 -17.50 -21.75 -16.51
C VAL A 370 -17.09 -22.57 -15.30
N LYS A 371 -17.76 -22.40 -14.15
CA LYS A 371 -17.51 -23.17 -12.93
C LYS A 371 -17.73 -24.67 -13.11
N THR A 372 -18.79 -25.05 -13.83
CA THR A 372 -19.11 -26.47 -14.11
C THR A 372 -18.04 -27.16 -14.96
N ASN A 373 -17.40 -26.43 -15.88
CA ASN A 373 -16.29 -26.95 -16.70
C ASN A 373 -14.97 -26.98 -15.92
N THR A 374 -14.72 -26.03 -15.02
CA THR A 374 -13.56 -26.01 -14.11
C THR A 374 -13.62 -27.13 -13.06
N ASP A 375 -14.80 -27.42 -12.51
CA ASP A 375 -15.02 -28.46 -11.50
C ASP A 375 -14.75 -29.89 -12.06
N ARG A 376 -15.02 -30.13 -13.35
CA ARG A 376 -14.71 -31.41 -14.02
C ARG A 376 -13.22 -31.64 -14.30
N ILE A 377 -12.41 -30.58 -14.30
CA ILE A 377 -10.96 -30.66 -14.55
C ILE A 377 -10.19 -30.72 -13.22
N ALA A 378 -10.67 -30.01 -12.19
CA ALA A 378 -10.13 -30.06 -10.83
C ALA A 378 -10.12 -31.48 -10.23
N SER A 379 -11.17 -32.29 -10.52
CA SER A 379 -11.30 -33.64 -9.97
C SER A 379 -10.12 -34.57 -10.24
N SER A 380 -9.48 -34.49 -11.42
CA SER A 380 -8.35 -35.36 -11.76
C SER A 380 -7.01 -35.00 -11.10
N ILE A 381 -6.80 -33.72 -10.77
CA ILE A 381 -5.60 -33.26 -10.06
C ILE A 381 -5.77 -33.45 -8.55
N ASP A 382 -6.97 -33.23 -8.03
CA ASP A 382 -7.31 -33.56 -6.65
C ASP A 382 -7.12 -35.07 -6.38
N GLU A 383 -7.48 -35.95 -7.32
CA GLU A 383 -7.16 -37.39 -7.22
C GLU A 383 -5.65 -37.69 -7.13
N ILE A 384 -4.81 -36.99 -7.91
CA ILE A 384 -3.36 -37.15 -7.84
C ILE A 384 -2.82 -36.63 -6.50
N ARG A 385 -3.31 -35.47 -6.06
CA ARG A 385 -2.94 -34.83 -4.79
C ARG A 385 -3.31 -35.69 -3.59
N ASP A 386 -4.55 -36.16 -3.55
CA ASP A 386 -5.07 -37.05 -2.50
C ASP A 386 -4.28 -38.36 -2.49
N GLY A 387 -3.94 -38.89 -3.67
CA GLY A 387 -3.07 -40.07 -3.79
C GLY A 387 -1.65 -39.84 -3.24
N VAL A 388 -1.05 -38.68 -3.49
CA VAL A 388 0.27 -38.33 -2.93
C VAL A 388 0.20 -38.17 -1.40
N GLN A 389 -0.87 -37.56 -0.88
CA GLN A 389 -1.06 -37.42 0.56
C GLN A 389 -1.29 -38.76 1.25
N ALA A 390 -2.17 -39.60 0.70
CA ALA A 390 -2.43 -40.95 1.23
C ALA A 390 -1.17 -41.81 1.26
N VAL A 391 -0.31 -41.67 0.25
CA VAL A 391 1.00 -42.32 0.23
C VAL A 391 1.96 -41.73 1.27
N ALA A 392 1.96 -40.40 1.46
CA ALA A 392 2.79 -39.74 2.47
C ALA A 392 2.44 -40.22 3.89
N ASP A 393 1.15 -40.40 4.19
CA ASP A 393 0.64 -40.87 5.47
C ASP A 393 1.07 -42.31 5.80
N SER A 394 1.33 -43.14 4.77
CA SER A 394 1.78 -44.52 4.95
C SER A 394 3.20 -44.64 5.51
N GLY A 395 4.02 -43.59 5.36
CA GLY A 395 5.38 -43.51 5.89
C GLY A 395 6.39 -44.44 5.19
N GLY A 396 7.55 -43.87 4.81
CA GLY A 396 8.68 -44.65 4.27
C GLY A 396 8.63 -44.94 2.77
N ILE A 397 9.67 -45.63 2.26
CA ILE A 397 9.82 -45.96 0.84
C ILE A 397 8.86 -47.07 0.43
N ILE A 398 8.09 -46.84 -0.63
CA ILE A 398 7.25 -47.87 -1.24
C ILE A 398 8.16 -48.85 -1.99
N ALA A 399 8.17 -50.11 -1.54
CA ALA A 399 9.04 -51.15 -2.09
C ALA A 399 8.72 -51.54 -3.55
N ASN A 400 7.45 -51.41 -3.97
CA ASN A 400 7.01 -51.76 -5.32
C ASN A 400 6.12 -50.64 -5.91
N PRO A 401 6.70 -49.48 -6.26
CA PRO A 401 5.94 -48.34 -6.79
C PRO A 401 5.36 -48.66 -8.17
N GLN A 402 4.09 -48.33 -8.38
CA GLN A 402 3.38 -48.57 -9.64
C GLN A 402 2.76 -47.29 -10.21
N THR A 403 2.34 -46.37 -9.35
CA THR A 403 1.65 -45.14 -9.74
C THR A 403 2.61 -43.95 -9.80
N PRO A 404 2.29 -42.89 -10.57
CA PRO A 404 3.05 -41.63 -10.52
C PRO A 404 3.23 -41.11 -9.09
N GLN A 405 2.20 -41.20 -8.25
CA GLN A 405 2.21 -40.77 -6.85
C GLN A 405 3.26 -41.54 -6.04
N ASP A 406 3.34 -42.86 -6.24
CA ASP A 406 4.34 -43.72 -5.58
C ASP A 406 5.77 -43.29 -5.95
N PHE A 407 6.02 -43.07 -7.24
CA PHE A 407 7.34 -42.66 -7.73
C PHE A 407 7.71 -41.26 -7.26
N TYR A 408 6.76 -40.32 -7.23
CA TYR A 408 7.01 -38.96 -6.73
C TYR A 408 7.30 -38.94 -5.22
N HIS A 409 6.53 -39.71 -4.44
CA HIS A 409 6.77 -39.89 -3.00
C HIS A 409 8.14 -40.50 -2.72
N ASN A 410 8.47 -41.60 -3.39
CA ASN A 410 9.77 -42.25 -3.26
C ASN A 410 10.91 -41.29 -3.63
N ALA A 411 10.75 -40.50 -4.70
CA ALA A 411 11.74 -39.52 -5.11
C ALA A 411 12.02 -38.49 -4.00
N ARG A 412 10.96 -37.93 -3.39
CA ARG A 412 11.08 -36.94 -2.29
C ARG A 412 11.74 -37.52 -1.05
N LEU A 413 11.36 -38.74 -0.65
CA LEU A 413 11.98 -39.40 0.51
C LEU A 413 13.45 -39.75 0.26
N GLN A 414 13.77 -40.29 -0.91
CA GLN A 414 15.15 -40.62 -1.29
C GLN A 414 16.03 -39.38 -1.40
N GLU A 415 15.49 -38.28 -1.93
CA GLU A 415 16.16 -36.98 -1.95
C GLU A 415 16.48 -36.50 -0.52
N ARG A 416 15.48 -36.54 0.38
CA ARG A 416 15.65 -36.16 1.80
C ARG A 416 16.65 -37.05 2.53
N ASP A 417 16.61 -38.35 2.27
CA ASP A 417 17.45 -39.34 2.96
C ASP A 417 18.86 -39.44 2.34
N GLY A 418 19.14 -38.67 1.29
CA GLY A 418 20.46 -38.57 0.64
C GLY A 418 20.77 -39.67 -0.39
N ASP A 419 19.81 -40.55 -0.71
CA ASP A 419 19.95 -41.57 -1.76
C ASP A 419 19.64 -40.99 -3.14
N TYR A 420 20.50 -40.08 -3.57
CA TYR A 420 20.29 -39.26 -4.76
C TYR A 420 20.22 -40.06 -6.07
N ALA A 421 20.92 -41.20 -6.15
CA ALA A 421 20.89 -42.07 -7.32
C ALA A 421 19.50 -42.68 -7.50
N LYS A 422 18.89 -43.18 -6.42
CA LYS A 422 17.51 -43.67 -6.48
C LYS A 422 16.51 -42.54 -6.66
N ALA A 423 16.72 -41.38 -6.02
CA ALA A 423 15.86 -40.22 -6.21
C ALA A 423 15.74 -39.83 -7.69
N ARG A 424 16.88 -39.79 -8.41
CA ARG A 424 16.89 -39.55 -9.86
C ARG A 424 16.08 -40.58 -10.65
N GLN A 425 16.24 -41.87 -10.33
CA GLN A 425 15.49 -42.93 -11.01
C GLN A 425 13.98 -42.79 -10.77
N SER A 426 13.59 -42.50 -9.53
CA SER A 426 12.19 -42.27 -9.14
C SER A 426 11.61 -41.04 -9.84
N TYR A 427 12.33 -39.92 -9.91
CA TYR A 427 11.93 -38.73 -10.68
C TYR A 427 11.81 -39.01 -12.18
N ALA A 428 12.81 -39.65 -12.80
CA ALA A 428 12.77 -39.99 -14.22
C ALA A 428 11.58 -40.90 -14.55
N ARG A 429 11.30 -41.87 -13.66
CA ARG A 429 10.13 -42.73 -13.81
C ARG A 429 8.81 -41.97 -13.64
N PHE A 430 8.72 -41.06 -12.68
CA PHE A 430 7.57 -40.16 -12.52
C PHE A 430 7.30 -39.34 -13.79
N PHE A 431 8.33 -38.71 -14.37
CA PHE A 431 8.16 -37.90 -15.58
C PHE A 431 7.83 -38.74 -16.83
N SER A 432 8.17 -40.03 -16.86
CA SER A 432 7.79 -40.92 -17.96
C SER A 432 6.27 -41.15 -18.11
N PHE A 433 5.48 -40.79 -17.09
CA PHE A 433 4.01 -40.82 -17.16
C PHE A 433 3.42 -39.63 -17.93
N GLY A 434 4.21 -38.62 -18.29
CA GLY A 434 3.79 -37.51 -19.16
C GLY A 434 2.77 -36.56 -18.52
N LEU A 435 2.75 -36.46 -17.18
CA LEU A 435 1.86 -35.54 -16.48
C LEU A 435 2.28 -34.09 -16.71
N ASN A 436 1.31 -33.22 -16.99
CA ASN A 436 1.54 -31.79 -17.21
C ASN A 436 1.59 -31.02 -15.87
N LEU A 437 2.51 -31.41 -14.98
CA LEU A 437 2.68 -30.82 -13.66
C LEU A 437 3.99 -30.04 -13.57
N VAL A 438 3.93 -28.76 -13.20
CA VAL A 438 5.08 -27.84 -13.22
C VAL A 438 5.98 -27.99 -11.99
N ASP A 439 5.40 -28.08 -10.81
CA ASP A 439 6.13 -28.05 -9.54
C ASP A 439 7.04 -29.28 -9.29
N PRO A 440 6.71 -30.51 -9.72
CA PRO A 440 7.68 -31.60 -9.76
C PRO A 440 8.91 -31.28 -10.62
N HIS A 441 8.72 -30.66 -11.79
CA HIS A 441 9.84 -30.28 -12.65
C HIS A 441 10.73 -29.23 -11.97
N VAL A 442 10.13 -28.19 -11.37
CA VAL A 442 10.86 -27.13 -10.65
C VAL A 442 11.65 -27.72 -9.47
N ARG A 443 11.06 -28.63 -8.68
CA ARG A 443 11.75 -29.34 -7.60
C ARG A 443 12.92 -30.17 -8.12
N TYR A 444 12.70 -30.97 -9.16
CA TYR A 444 13.74 -31.81 -9.74
C TYR A 444 14.90 -30.98 -10.31
N GLN A 445 14.62 -29.84 -10.93
CA GLN A 445 15.66 -28.91 -11.38
C GLN A 445 16.49 -28.36 -10.24
N SER A 446 15.86 -27.98 -9.11
CA SER A 446 16.58 -27.51 -7.92
C SER A 446 17.50 -28.59 -7.36
N PHE A 447 17.00 -29.83 -7.28
CA PHE A 447 17.80 -30.99 -6.91
C PHE A 447 19.00 -31.20 -7.87
N LEU A 448 18.79 -31.19 -9.20
CA LEU A 448 19.87 -31.36 -10.18
C LEU A 448 20.90 -30.22 -10.13
N LYS A 449 20.44 -28.98 -10.00
CA LYS A 449 21.32 -27.80 -9.88
C LYS A 449 22.21 -27.88 -8.65
N LEU A 450 21.71 -28.42 -7.54
CA LEU A 450 22.51 -28.63 -6.33
C LEU A 450 23.62 -29.67 -6.55
N GLN A 451 23.36 -30.70 -7.36
CA GLN A 451 24.31 -31.78 -7.59
C GLN A 451 25.34 -31.49 -8.68
N GLU A 452 24.91 -30.90 -9.80
CA GLU A 452 25.71 -30.82 -11.04
C GLU A 452 25.75 -29.41 -11.64
N GLY A 453 25.15 -28.43 -10.95
CA GLY A 453 24.99 -27.09 -11.47
C GLY A 453 23.97 -27.01 -12.61
N ARG A 454 23.88 -25.82 -13.21
CA ARG A 454 22.87 -25.49 -14.22
C ARG A 454 23.05 -26.29 -15.51
N GLU A 455 24.29 -26.47 -15.96
CA GLU A 455 24.57 -27.20 -17.21
C GLU A 455 24.30 -28.70 -17.09
N GLY A 456 24.58 -29.32 -15.93
CA GLY A 456 24.18 -30.70 -15.67
C GLY A 456 22.67 -30.89 -15.70
N ALA A 457 21.93 -29.96 -15.06
CA ALA A 457 20.47 -29.96 -15.14
C ALA A 457 19.95 -29.82 -16.58
N ARG A 458 20.61 -29.01 -17.43
CA ARG A 458 20.26 -28.86 -18.84
C ARG A 458 20.48 -30.13 -19.65
N GLU A 459 21.56 -30.87 -19.38
CA GLU A 459 21.82 -32.15 -20.05
C GLU A 459 20.72 -33.16 -19.76
N VAL A 460 20.37 -33.31 -18.48
CA VAL A 460 19.28 -34.20 -18.05
C VAL A 460 17.95 -33.82 -18.69
N TYR A 461 17.62 -32.53 -18.73
CA TYR A 461 16.38 -32.07 -19.36
C TYR A 461 16.37 -32.21 -20.89
N ARG A 462 17.54 -32.21 -21.55
CA ARG A 462 17.65 -32.51 -22.99
C ARG A 462 17.28 -33.97 -23.27
N GLU A 463 17.77 -34.90 -22.45
CA GLU A 463 17.41 -36.32 -22.54
C GLU A 463 15.94 -36.53 -22.18
N LEU A 464 15.47 -35.90 -21.10
CA LEU A 464 14.08 -35.99 -20.66
C LEU A 464 13.10 -35.45 -21.71
N GLY A 465 13.41 -34.31 -22.34
CA GLY A 465 12.61 -33.73 -23.41
C GLY A 465 12.61 -34.56 -24.68
N SER A 466 13.69 -35.30 -24.99
CA SER A 466 13.73 -36.21 -26.15
C SER A 466 12.84 -37.44 -25.96
N ASN A 467 12.59 -37.82 -24.71
CA ASN A 467 11.81 -38.99 -24.32
C ASN A 467 10.38 -38.66 -23.85
N SER A 468 10.02 -37.38 -23.72
CA SER A 468 8.73 -36.90 -23.21
C SER A 468 7.92 -36.23 -24.32
N SER A 469 6.61 -36.45 -24.31
CA SER A 469 5.66 -35.71 -25.18
C SER A 469 4.95 -34.56 -24.45
N SER A 470 5.32 -34.28 -23.19
CA SER A 470 4.70 -33.23 -22.40
C SER A 470 5.28 -31.84 -22.75
N PHE A 471 4.39 -30.93 -23.15
CA PHE A 471 4.74 -29.52 -23.36
C PHE A 471 5.21 -28.82 -22.06
N VAL A 472 4.90 -29.37 -20.89
CA VAL A 472 5.44 -28.88 -19.60
C VAL A 472 6.91 -29.26 -19.42
N THR A 473 7.36 -30.39 -19.97
CA THR A 473 8.80 -30.73 -20.02
C THR A 473 9.57 -29.75 -20.92
N GLU A 474 8.97 -29.32 -22.03
CA GLU A 474 9.54 -28.25 -22.87
C GLU A 474 9.65 -26.94 -22.07
N TYR A 475 8.54 -26.47 -21.48
CA TYR A 475 8.53 -25.28 -20.62
C TYR A 475 9.60 -25.34 -19.52
N ALA A 476 9.68 -26.46 -18.81
CA ALA A 476 10.68 -26.67 -17.77
C ALA A 476 12.11 -26.53 -18.33
N SER A 477 12.38 -27.08 -19.51
CA SER A 477 13.69 -26.93 -20.18
C SER A 477 14.03 -25.46 -20.47
N LEU A 478 13.03 -24.63 -20.79
CA LEU A 478 13.24 -23.19 -21.01
C LEU A 478 13.68 -22.45 -19.75
N LEU A 479 13.22 -22.88 -18.56
CA LEU A 479 13.59 -22.26 -17.28
C LEU A 479 15.10 -22.34 -17.01
N LEU A 480 15.78 -23.35 -17.57
CA LEU A 480 17.21 -23.56 -17.43
C LEU A 480 18.07 -22.70 -18.37
N LEU A 481 17.49 -21.99 -19.33
CA LEU A 481 18.22 -21.09 -20.23
C LEU A 481 18.69 -19.81 -19.54
N ASP A 482 19.77 -19.19 -20.00
CA ASP A 482 20.14 -17.82 -19.58
C ASP A 482 18.97 -16.85 -19.80
N GLN A 483 18.95 -15.73 -19.06
CA GLN A 483 17.78 -14.83 -19.06
C GLN A 483 17.39 -14.34 -20.46
N GLY A 484 18.36 -13.91 -21.28
CA GLY A 484 18.10 -13.40 -22.62
C GLY A 484 17.45 -14.46 -23.52
N SER A 485 18.02 -15.66 -23.55
CA SER A 485 17.45 -16.78 -24.29
C SER A 485 16.11 -17.25 -23.70
N ARG A 486 15.98 -17.30 -22.37
CA ARG A 486 14.77 -17.74 -21.67
C ARG A 486 13.59 -16.85 -22.00
N VAL A 487 13.71 -15.53 -21.83
CA VAL A 487 12.60 -14.60 -22.09
C VAL A 487 12.11 -14.72 -23.53
N LYS A 488 13.04 -14.76 -24.49
CA LYS A 488 12.69 -14.94 -25.91
C LYS A 488 11.90 -16.24 -26.13
N ARG A 489 12.42 -17.36 -25.64
CA ARG A 489 11.80 -18.68 -25.82
C ARG A 489 10.49 -18.83 -25.06
N LEU A 490 10.36 -18.26 -23.85
CA LEU A 490 9.13 -18.26 -23.08
C LEU A 490 8.02 -17.45 -23.77
N ARG A 491 8.36 -16.34 -24.46
CA ARG A 491 7.38 -15.60 -25.28
C ARG A 491 6.91 -16.41 -26.48
N GLU A 492 7.84 -17.07 -27.18
CA GLU A 492 7.49 -17.98 -28.29
C GLU A 492 6.59 -19.13 -27.80
N PHE A 493 6.90 -19.69 -26.64
CA PHE A 493 6.11 -20.73 -25.99
C PHE A 493 4.73 -20.22 -25.57
N ALA A 494 4.64 -19.04 -24.95
CA ALA A 494 3.38 -18.42 -24.57
C ALA A 494 2.47 -18.14 -25.78
N ALA A 495 3.04 -17.80 -26.94
CA ALA A 495 2.29 -17.62 -28.17
C ALA A 495 1.70 -18.95 -28.70
N GLN A 496 2.39 -20.07 -28.48
CA GLN A 496 1.92 -21.41 -28.85
C GLN A 496 0.94 -22.00 -27.81
N HIS A 497 1.07 -21.59 -26.56
CA HIS A 497 0.28 -22.06 -25.42
C HIS A 497 -0.32 -20.88 -24.62
N PRO A 498 -1.24 -20.10 -25.22
CA PRO A 498 -1.78 -18.89 -24.59
C PRO A 498 -2.60 -19.15 -23.32
N ASP A 499 -3.07 -20.39 -23.15
CA ASP A 499 -3.83 -20.83 -21.99
C ASP A 499 -2.95 -21.40 -20.86
N PHE A 500 -1.63 -21.40 -21.00
CA PHE A 500 -0.73 -21.97 -20.00
C PHE A 500 -0.27 -20.90 -18.99
N ALA A 501 -1.09 -20.63 -17.97
CA ALA A 501 -0.84 -19.58 -16.98
C ALA A 501 0.60 -19.53 -16.39
N PRO A 502 1.26 -20.67 -16.07
CA PRO A 502 2.61 -20.65 -15.49
C PRO A 502 3.68 -19.93 -16.33
N VAL A 503 3.53 -19.85 -17.66
CA VAL A 503 4.49 -19.09 -18.50
C VAL A 503 4.44 -17.60 -18.22
N TYR A 504 3.25 -17.05 -17.99
CA TYR A 504 3.05 -15.63 -17.74
C TYR A 504 3.57 -15.23 -16.36
N TYR A 505 3.41 -16.09 -15.36
CA TYR A 505 4.04 -15.91 -14.05
C TYR A 505 5.58 -15.88 -14.15
N GLU A 506 6.18 -16.82 -14.88
CA GLU A 506 7.65 -16.82 -15.04
C GLU A 506 8.17 -15.66 -15.89
N LEU A 507 7.44 -15.25 -16.92
CA LEU A 507 7.74 -14.05 -17.70
C LEU A 507 7.70 -12.81 -16.82
N SER A 508 6.68 -12.66 -15.97
CA SER A 508 6.58 -11.51 -15.06
C SER A 508 7.78 -11.44 -14.12
N ARG A 509 8.22 -12.58 -13.59
CA ARG A 509 9.41 -12.63 -12.74
C ARG A 509 10.67 -12.20 -13.48
N ASP A 510 10.84 -12.55 -14.75
CA ASP A 510 11.99 -12.11 -15.57
C ASP A 510 12.02 -10.60 -15.82
N TYR A 511 10.89 -9.91 -15.66
CA TYR A 511 10.78 -8.44 -15.71
C TYR A 511 10.79 -7.76 -14.34
N SER A 512 10.77 -8.53 -13.24
CA SER A 512 10.75 -7.99 -11.88
C SER A 512 12.09 -7.38 -11.46
N GLU A 513 12.03 -6.41 -10.55
CA GLU A 513 13.22 -5.87 -9.87
C GLU A 513 14.03 -6.96 -9.17
N ALA A 514 13.40 -8.02 -8.64
CA ALA A 514 14.13 -9.10 -7.97
C ALA A 514 15.09 -9.86 -8.89
N ARG A 515 14.77 -10.01 -10.19
CA ARG A 515 15.65 -10.67 -11.16
C ARG A 515 16.55 -9.70 -11.91
N LEU A 516 16.06 -8.49 -12.16
CA LEU A 516 16.83 -7.49 -12.88
C LEU A 516 17.82 -6.78 -11.94
N GLY A 517 17.45 -6.50 -10.70
CA GLY A 517 18.16 -5.66 -9.73
C GLY A 517 17.87 -4.17 -9.88
N ASP A 518 17.64 -3.69 -11.10
CA ASP A 518 17.16 -2.34 -11.40
C ASP A 518 16.15 -2.45 -12.55
N GLN A 519 14.95 -1.95 -12.29
CA GLN A 519 13.77 -2.18 -13.10
C GLN A 519 13.33 -0.89 -13.79
N ALA A 520 13.52 -0.83 -15.11
CA ALA A 520 13.08 0.29 -15.91
C ALA A 520 11.55 0.34 -16.03
N MET A 521 10.99 1.49 -16.42
CA MET A 521 9.53 1.61 -16.63
C MET A 521 8.99 0.67 -17.70
N SER A 522 9.73 0.42 -18.77
CA SER A 522 9.35 -0.59 -19.76
C SER A 522 9.33 -2.02 -19.19
N ASP A 523 10.21 -2.31 -18.22
CA ASP A 523 10.23 -3.61 -17.56
C ASP A 523 9.02 -3.73 -16.61
N LYS A 524 8.69 -2.65 -15.88
CA LYS A 524 7.46 -2.55 -15.06
C LYS A 524 6.19 -2.73 -15.88
N ALA A 525 6.13 -2.15 -17.07
CA ALA A 525 5.00 -2.30 -17.98
C ALA A 525 4.85 -3.76 -18.45
N ALA A 526 5.95 -4.39 -18.86
CA ALA A 526 5.92 -5.80 -19.25
C ALA A 526 5.54 -6.71 -18.07
N GLU A 527 6.06 -6.45 -16.87
CA GLU A 527 5.67 -7.17 -15.66
C GLU A 527 4.17 -7.01 -15.37
N TYR A 528 3.64 -5.79 -15.45
CA TYR A 528 2.23 -5.48 -15.26
C TYR A 528 1.33 -6.29 -16.20
N ASP A 529 1.62 -6.27 -17.51
CA ASP A 529 0.84 -6.99 -18.52
C ASP A 529 0.84 -8.52 -18.28
N TYR A 530 2.00 -9.08 -17.92
CA TYR A 530 2.12 -10.51 -17.64
C TYR A 530 1.43 -10.91 -16.33
N LEU A 531 1.49 -10.08 -15.29
CA LEU A 531 0.76 -10.32 -14.04
C LEU A 531 -0.75 -10.27 -14.24
N GLN A 532 -1.25 -9.29 -15.00
CA GLN A 532 -2.67 -9.23 -15.37
C GLN A 532 -3.10 -10.48 -16.14
N THR A 533 -2.30 -10.88 -17.14
CA THR A 533 -2.60 -12.07 -17.95
C THR A 533 -2.58 -13.34 -17.09
N PHE A 534 -1.60 -13.48 -16.20
CA PHE A 534 -1.49 -14.61 -15.28
C PHE A 534 -2.70 -14.72 -14.35
N LEU A 535 -3.09 -13.63 -13.69
CA LEU A 535 -4.22 -13.62 -12.75
C LEU A 535 -5.55 -13.86 -13.47
N LYS A 536 -5.73 -13.30 -14.68
CA LYS A 536 -6.90 -13.59 -15.53
C LYS A 536 -6.98 -15.09 -15.87
N LEU A 537 -5.88 -15.70 -16.30
CA LEU A 537 -5.86 -17.13 -16.63
C LEU A 537 -6.09 -18.01 -15.38
N HIS A 538 -5.65 -17.56 -14.21
CA HIS A 538 -5.98 -18.22 -12.95
C HIS A 538 -7.50 -18.20 -12.68
N GLU A 539 -8.15 -17.05 -12.84
CA GLU A 539 -9.61 -16.92 -12.70
C GLU A 539 -10.37 -17.81 -13.70
N GLU A 540 -9.81 -18.02 -14.89
CA GLU A 540 -10.33 -18.96 -15.91
C GLU A 540 -10.02 -20.44 -15.61
N GLY A 541 -9.45 -20.78 -14.44
CA GLY A 541 -9.12 -22.16 -14.07
C GLY A 541 -7.92 -22.75 -14.82
N LYS A 542 -7.12 -21.91 -15.50
CA LYS A 542 -5.99 -22.32 -16.34
C LYS A 542 -4.63 -22.31 -15.64
N TYR A 543 -4.62 -22.17 -14.31
CA TYR A 543 -3.40 -22.22 -13.50
C TYR A 543 -3.29 -23.47 -12.64
N LEU A 544 -4.22 -23.67 -11.70
CA LEU A 544 -4.13 -24.70 -10.66
C LEU A 544 -4.08 -26.14 -11.22
N LYS A 545 -4.60 -26.37 -12.43
CA LYS A 545 -4.53 -27.66 -13.13
C LYS A 545 -3.11 -28.13 -13.48
N PHE A 546 -2.13 -27.25 -13.35
CA PHE A 546 -0.72 -27.53 -13.64
C PHE A 546 0.15 -27.62 -12.37
N ILE A 547 -0.43 -27.45 -11.17
CA ILE A 547 0.31 -27.40 -9.90
C ILE A 547 -0.23 -28.44 -8.93
N LEU A 548 0.65 -29.31 -8.45
CA LEU A 548 0.34 -30.35 -7.46
C LEU A 548 0.34 -29.75 -6.04
N ASP A 549 1.39 -29.01 -5.70
CA ASP A 549 1.61 -28.34 -4.40
C ASP A 549 0.77 -27.06 -4.24
N LYS A 550 -0.29 -27.12 -3.42
CA LYS A 550 -1.19 -25.97 -3.17
C LYS A 550 -0.47 -24.79 -2.54
N GLU A 551 0.43 -25.04 -1.58
CA GLU A 551 1.16 -24.00 -0.89
C GLU A 551 2.05 -23.23 -1.88
N SER A 552 2.70 -23.96 -2.80
CA SER A 552 3.46 -23.31 -3.87
C SER A 552 2.58 -22.49 -4.82
N ALA A 553 1.39 -22.99 -5.17
CA ALA A 553 0.44 -22.25 -6.02
C ALA A 553 -0.04 -20.96 -5.34
N ASP A 554 -0.41 -21.04 -4.07
CA ASP A 554 -0.92 -19.92 -3.29
C ASP A 554 0.16 -18.85 -3.10
N SER A 555 1.40 -19.27 -2.82
CA SER A 555 2.56 -18.37 -2.74
C SER A 555 2.80 -17.61 -4.05
N GLN A 556 2.70 -18.28 -5.21
CA GLN A 556 2.86 -17.61 -6.51
C GLN A 556 1.72 -16.63 -6.81
N LEU A 557 0.49 -16.95 -6.41
CA LEU A 557 -0.66 -16.05 -6.55
C LEU A 557 -0.54 -14.82 -5.65
N ALA A 558 -0.11 -15.01 -4.40
CA ALA A 558 0.13 -13.93 -3.45
C ALA A 558 1.24 -12.99 -3.96
N ASP A 559 2.37 -13.55 -4.40
CA ASP A 559 3.47 -12.80 -5.01
C ASP A 559 3.00 -12.01 -6.24
N ALA A 560 2.25 -12.64 -7.15
CA ALA A 560 1.73 -11.98 -8.33
C ALA A 560 0.79 -10.81 -8.00
N ARG A 561 -0.12 -10.99 -7.03
CA ARG A 561 -1.05 -9.94 -6.58
C ARG A 561 -0.29 -8.80 -5.93
N ALA A 562 0.66 -9.09 -5.05
CA ALA A 562 1.46 -8.07 -4.38
C ALA A 562 2.27 -7.22 -5.37
N ARG A 563 2.94 -7.86 -6.35
CA ARG A 563 3.68 -7.16 -7.40
C ARG A 563 2.76 -6.34 -8.30
N LEU A 564 1.57 -6.85 -8.64
CA LEU A 564 0.60 -6.10 -9.45
C LEU A 564 0.09 -4.86 -8.69
N GLU A 565 -0.23 -4.99 -7.40
CA GLU A 565 -0.65 -3.86 -6.57
C GLU A 565 0.45 -2.80 -6.43
N ALA A 566 1.71 -3.20 -6.30
CA ALA A 566 2.82 -2.26 -6.26
C ALA A 566 2.93 -1.45 -7.57
N LEU A 567 2.70 -2.10 -8.71
CA LEU A 567 2.74 -1.45 -10.03
C LEU A 567 1.55 -0.51 -10.27
N LYS A 568 0.43 -0.64 -9.55
CA LYS A 568 -0.70 0.31 -9.60
C LYS A 568 -0.41 1.69 -9.01
N ALA A 569 0.75 1.86 -8.34
CA ALA A 569 1.24 3.19 -7.97
C ALA A 569 1.53 4.07 -9.20
N PHE A 570 1.70 3.46 -10.37
CA PHE A 570 1.87 4.15 -11.64
C PHE A 570 0.56 4.10 -12.44
N SER A 571 0.25 5.18 -13.17
CA SER A 571 -0.87 5.14 -14.11
C SER A 571 -0.55 4.17 -15.27
N GLU A 572 -1.56 3.51 -15.83
CA GLU A 572 -1.36 2.67 -17.03
C GLU A 572 -0.73 3.45 -18.19
N GLU A 573 -1.06 4.74 -18.31
CA GLU A 573 -0.49 5.64 -19.30
C GLU A 573 1.01 5.83 -19.07
N SER A 574 1.42 6.09 -17.82
CA SER A 574 2.84 6.23 -17.44
C SER A 574 3.64 4.94 -17.54
N LEU A 575 2.99 3.78 -17.38
CA LEU A 575 3.62 2.47 -17.61
C LEU A 575 3.88 2.25 -19.10
N LYS A 576 2.90 2.54 -19.96
CA LYS A 576 3.01 2.39 -21.41
C LYS A 576 3.96 3.42 -22.04
N ASN A 577 3.92 4.65 -21.55
CA ASN A 577 4.79 5.72 -21.99
C ASN A 577 5.38 6.48 -20.78
N PRO A 578 6.66 6.22 -20.45
CA PRO A 578 7.31 6.88 -19.33
C PRO A 578 7.76 8.31 -19.65
N VAL A 579 7.60 8.77 -20.91
CA VAL A 579 8.03 10.08 -21.37
C VAL A 579 6.86 11.05 -21.31
N THR A 580 7.06 12.14 -20.60
CA THR A 580 6.13 13.26 -20.52
C THR A 580 6.83 14.54 -20.94
N LEU A 581 6.03 15.51 -21.36
CA LEU A 581 6.52 16.77 -21.88
C LEU A 581 5.78 17.92 -21.22
N THR A 582 6.52 18.96 -20.87
CA THR A 582 5.95 20.29 -20.63
C THR A 582 6.57 21.27 -21.60
N ALA A 583 5.78 22.22 -22.09
CA ALA A 583 6.28 23.18 -23.07
C ALA A 583 5.98 24.61 -22.65
N VAL A 584 6.94 25.49 -22.89
CA VAL A 584 6.83 26.93 -22.68
C VAL A 584 7.13 27.64 -23.99
N LYS A 585 6.25 28.54 -24.39
CA LYS A 585 6.44 29.37 -25.58
C LYS A 585 7.34 30.55 -25.24
N THR A 586 8.40 30.75 -26.02
CA THR A 586 9.23 31.97 -25.99
C THR A 586 9.00 32.79 -27.26
N ASN A 587 9.61 33.98 -27.36
CA ASN A 587 9.51 34.81 -28.55
C ASN A 587 10.14 34.17 -29.80
N ALA A 588 11.12 33.27 -29.61
CA ALA A 588 11.91 32.69 -30.70
C ALA A 588 11.58 31.22 -30.98
N ALA A 589 11.24 30.44 -29.95
CA ALA A 589 11.07 28.99 -30.03
C ALA A 589 10.11 28.46 -28.96
N TRP A 590 9.67 27.22 -29.14
CA TRP A 590 9.09 26.42 -28.06
C TRP A 590 10.20 25.74 -27.28
N MET A 591 10.22 25.96 -25.97
CA MET A 591 11.12 25.28 -25.04
C MET A 591 10.37 24.10 -24.44
N LEU A 592 10.83 22.90 -24.76
CA LEU A 592 10.26 21.64 -24.33
C LEU A 592 11.11 21.06 -23.21
N HIS A 593 10.49 20.74 -22.08
CA HIS A 593 11.11 20.03 -20.98
C HIS A 593 10.59 18.60 -20.93
N VAL A 594 11.49 17.65 -21.15
CA VAL A 594 11.22 16.22 -21.21
C VAL A 594 11.42 15.62 -19.82
N GLU A 595 10.38 15.01 -19.29
CA GLU A 595 10.46 14.26 -18.04
C GLU A 595 10.24 12.77 -18.32
N ILE A 596 11.18 11.95 -17.86
CA ILE A 596 11.14 10.50 -18.01
C ILE A 596 11.07 9.88 -16.62
N VAL A 597 10.06 9.06 -16.38
CA VAL A 597 9.94 8.33 -15.12
C VAL A 597 11.05 7.28 -15.02
N GLY A 598 11.97 7.46 -14.07
CA GLY A 598 13.09 6.54 -13.82
C GLY A 598 14.46 7.22 -13.89
N LEU A 599 15.52 6.41 -13.74
CA LEU A 599 16.90 6.88 -13.87
C LEU A 599 17.34 6.77 -15.33
N VAL A 600 17.74 7.90 -15.90
CA VAL A 600 18.11 8.03 -17.31
C VAL A 600 19.52 8.58 -17.41
N LYS A 601 20.33 7.98 -18.29
CA LYS A 601 21.70 8.40 -18.58
C LYS A 601 21.76 9.39 -19.74
N GLU A 602 20.99 9.15 -20.79
CA GLU A 602 20.96 10.00 -21.99
C GLU A 602 19.58 9.94 -22.66
N ILE A 603 19.15 11.04 -23.25
CA ILE A 603 17.86 11.17 -23.95
C ILE A 603 18.15 11.47 -25.42
N PHE A 604 17.38 10.83 -26.29
CA PHE A 604 17.42 11.04 -27.73
C PHE A 604 16.02 11.36 -28.23
N PHE A 605 15.93 12.24 -29.23
CA PHE A 605 14.65 12.56 -29.84
C PHE A 605 14.78 12.75 -31.34
N ARG A 606 13.64 12.73 -32.03
CA ARG A 606 13.51 13.14 -33.42
C ARG A 606 12.13 13.74 -33.67
N GLU A 607 12.05 14.67 -34.61
CA GLU A 607 10.80 15.34 -34.99
C GLU A 607 9.97 14.52 -35.99
N ASN A 608 10.62 13.79 -36.90
CA ASN A 608 9.94 12.96 -37.90
C ASN A 608 10.44 11.51 -37.85
N GLU A 609 9.57 10.56 -38.22
CA GLU A 609 9.92 9.13 -38.21
C GLU A 609 11.06 8.74 -39.17
N GLN A 610 11.34 9.59 -40.16
CA GLN A 610 12.38 9.38 -41.17
C GLN A 610 13.74 9.92 -40.72
N ASP A 611 13.76 10.76 -39.69
CA ASP A 611 14.98 11.37 -39.16
C ASP A 611 15.73 10.38 -38.26
N GLU A 612 17.05 10.57 -38.18
CA GLU A 612 17.88 9.87 -37.19
C GLU A 612 17.61 10.44 -35.78
N PHE A 613 17.82 9.61 -34.76
CA PHE A 613 17.69 10.06 -33.37
C PHE A 613 18.88 10.94 -32.98
N GLU A 614 18.61 12.14 -32.51
CA GLU A 614 19.62 13.08 -32.03
C GLU A 614 19.66 13.08 -30.50
N SER A 615 20.87 13.09 -29.92
CA SER A 615 21.04 13.25 -28.47
C SER A 615 20.65 14.66 -28.05
N THR A 616 19.93 14.78 -26.94
CA THR A 616 19.64 16.08 -26.32
C THR A 616 20.88 16.67 -25.64
N GLY A 617 21.95 15.89 -25.48
CA GLY A 617 23.20 16.27 -24.84
C GLY A 617 23.26 15.94 -23.35
N LEU A 618 24.44 16.15 -22.76
CA LEU A 618 24.70 15.94 -21.33
C LEU A 618 25.11 17.26 -20.70
N LEU A 619 24.60 17.52 -19.51
CA LEU A 619 24.98 18.66 -18.68
C LEU A 619 26.27 18.34 -17.90
N PRO A 620 27.09 19.36 -17.56
CA PRO A 620 28.32 19.15 -16.80
C PRO A 620 28.07 18.69 -15.35
N GLU A 621 26.88 18.93 -14.81
CA GLU A 621 26.47 18.45 -13.49
C GLU A 621 26.26 16.93 -13.47
N VAL A 622 26.59 16.31 -12.33
CA VAL A 622 26.43 14.86 -12.12
C VAL A 622 25.14 14.59 -11.35
N ASP A 623 24.33 13.63 -11.81
CA ASP A 623 23.17 13.15 -11.07
C ASP A 623 23.63 12.39 -9.82
N PRO A 624 23.33 12.86 -8.59
CA PRO A 624 23.78 12.21 -7.36
C PRO A 624 23.21 10.81 -7.16
N ARG A 625 22.14 10.44 -7.90
CA ARG A 625 21.50 9.11 -7.83
C ARG A 625 22.20 8.09 -8.73
N THR A 626 22.75 8.52 -9.86
CA THR A 626 23.35 7.62 -10.86
C THR A 626 24.86 7.71 -10.92
N GLY A 627 25.45 8.83 -10.48
CA GLY A 627 26.89 9.11 -10.60
C GLY A 627 27.33 9.48 -12.02
N PHE A 628 26.40 9.61 -12.97
CA PHE A 628 26.67 10.01 -14.36
C PHE A 628 26.30 11.49 -14.62
N PRO A 629 26.87 12.13 -15.66
CA PRO A 629 26.40 13.43 -16.12
C PRO A 629 24.89 13.45 -16.33
N MET A 630 24.22 14.53 -15.93
CA MET A 630 22.77 14.66 -16.08
C MET A 630 22.40 14.75 -17.57
N PRO A 631 21.37 14.02 -18.04
CA PRO A 631 20.86 14.23 -19.39
C PRO A 631 20.27 15.63 -19.51
N ASN A 632 20.54 16.31 -20.63
CA ASN A 632 19.87 17.56 -20.94
C ASN A 632 18.40 17.25 -21.28
N LYS A 633 17.50 17.71 -20.42
CA LYS A 633 16.06 17.49 -20.57
C LYS A 633 15.36 18.57 -21.39
N THR A 634 16.11 19.51 -21.97
CA THR A 634 15.55 20.64 -22.68
C THR A 634 15.77 20.51 -24.19
N ILE A 635 14.70 20.71 -24.95
CA ILE A 635 14.69 20.68 -26.41
C ILE A 635 14.07 21.98 -26.92
N GLU A 636 14.57 22.50 -28.04
CA GLU A 636 14.01 23.66 -28.70
C GLU A 636 13.29 23.22 -29.98
N LEU A 637 12.04 23.63 -30.14
CA LEU A 637 11.28 23.46 -31.38
C LEU A 637 10.98 24.80 -32.01
N ARG A 638 10.86 24.82 -33.34
CA ARG A 638 10.48 26.01 -34.10
C ARG A 638 9.10 26.55 -33.68
N ASN A 639 8.94 27.87 -33.69
CA ASN A 639 7.73 28.53 -33.17
C ASN A 639 6.48 28.28 -34.04
N ASP A 640 6.68 27.99 -35.32
CA ASP A 640 5.65 27.70 -36.33
C ASP A 640 5.37 26.20 -36.49
N ILE A 641 5.86 25.35 -35.57
CA ILE A 641 5.58 23.93 -35.62
C ILE A 641 4.08 23.68 -35.47
N GLU A 642 3.53 22.84 -36.35
CA GLU A 642 2.15 22.37 -36.25
C GLU A 642 2.07 21.17 -35.28
N LYS A 643 0.84 20.70 -35.03
CA LYS A 643 0.64 19.48 -34.26
C LYS A 643 1.45 18.33 -34.87
N THR A 644 2.31 17.70 -34.07
CA THR A 644 3.20 16.63 -34.53
C THR A 644 3.36 15.54 -33.47
N THR A 645 3.96 14.41 -33.84
CA THR A 645 4.37 13.34 -32.93
C THR A 645 5.88 13.31 -32.84
N LEU A 646 6.40 13.56 -31.65
CA LEU A 646 7.83 13.46 -31.34
C LEU A 646 8.13 12.04 -30.89
N ASN A 647 9.21 11.43 -31.39
CA ASN A 647 9.65 10.14 -30.87
C ASN A 647 10.83 10.33 -29.92
N PHE A 648 10.78 9.66 -28.78
CA PHE A 648 11.84 9.70 -27.77
C PHE A 648 12.44 8.33 -27.53
N LYS A 649 13.75 8.29 -27.37
CA LYS A 649 14.47 7.15 -26.82
C LYS A 649 15.33 7.60 -25.66
N TYR A 650 15.72 6.67 -24.81
CA TYR A 650 16.66 6.97 -23.75
C TYR A 650 17.50 5.75 -23.40
N THR A 651 18.66 6.00 -22.81
CA THR A 651 19.54 4.96 -22.28
C THR A 651 19.39 4.90 -20.77
N ASP A 652 19.09 3.71 -20.23
CA ASP A 652 19.04 3.51 -18.77
C ASP A 652 20.44 3.42 -18.15
N VAL A 653 20.52 3.34 -16.82
CA VAL A 653 21.79 3.27 -16.07
C VAL A 653 22.63 2.02 -16.36
N ARG A 654 22.12 1.07 -17.16
CA ARG A 654 22.79 -0.16 -17.59
C ARG A 654 23.08 -0.19 -19.09
N ASP A 655 23.09 0.98 -19.72
CA ASP A 655 23.36 1.14 -21.14
C ASP A 655 22.35 0.41 -22.06
N ARG A 656 21.12 0.17 -21.57
CA ARG A 656 20.03 -0.38 -22.40
C ARG A 656 19.22 0.75 -23.02
N GLU A 657 19.08 0.71 -24.34
CA GLU A 657 18.19 1.61 -25.08
C GLU A 657 16.72 1.26 -24.86
N ARG A 658 15.90 2.28 -24.57
CA ARG A 658 14.45 2.19 -24.37
C ARG A 658 13.73 3.09 -25.35
N GLY A 659 12.54 2.66 -25.77
CA GLY A 659 11.74 3.33 -26.79
C GLY A 659 11.89 2.71 -28.18
N PRO A 660 11.41 3.38 -29.24
CA PRO A 660 10.90 4.75 -29.22
C PRO A 660 9.55 4.88 -28.51
N TYR A 661 9.31 6.05 -27.92
CA TYR A 661 8.05 6.46 -27.31
C TYR A 661 7.45 7.64 -28.05
N ASP A 662 6.18 7.54 -28.40
CA ASP A 662 5.49 8.57 -29.17
C ASP A 662 4.83 9.58 -28.23
N VAL A 663 5.17 10.85 -28.40
CA VAL A 663 4.61 11.96 -27.62
C VAL A 663 3.99 12.98 -28.58
N VAL A 664 2.68 13.15 -28.49
CA VAL A 664 1.97 14.13 -29.32
C VAL A 664 2.20 15.53 -28.75
N PHE A 665 2.78 16.40 -29.57
CA PHE A 665 2.92 17.82 -29.28
C PHE A 665 1.84 18.60 -30.03
N ASP A 666 0.96 19.28 -29.28
CA ASP A 666 -0.07 20.16 -29.84
C ASP A 666 0.15 21.59 -29.32
N PRO A 667 0.71 22.50 -30.15
CA PRO A 667 1.02 23.86 -29.73
C PRO A 667 -0.18 24.63 -29.15
N ALA A 668 -1.40 24.35 -29.64
CA ALA A 668 -2.61 25.02 -29.16
C ALA A 668 -2.97 24.55 -27.76
N ILE A 669 -2.89 23.24 -27.49
CA ILE A 669 -3.15 22.66 -26.17
C ILE A 669 -2.07 23.10 -25.17
N GLU A 670 -0.79 23.08 -25.55
CA GLU A 670 0.29 23.51 -24.66
C GLU A 670 0.21 24.99 -24.31
N HIS A 671 -0.22 25.84 -25.25
CA HIS A 671 -0.46 27.25 -24.97
C HIS A 671 -1.57 27.45 -23.92
N GLN A 672 -2.67 26.70 -24.03
CA GLN A 672 -3.75 26.72 -23.03
C GLN A 672 -3.25 26.22 -21.66
N ARG A 673 -2.49 25.12 -21.63
CA ARG A 673 -1.92 24.58 -20.39
C ARG A 673 -0.97 25.58 -19.72
N PHE A 674 -0.14 26.26 -20.49
CA PHE A 674 0.74 27.31 -19.98
C PHE A 674 -0.06 28.47 -19.37
N ALA A 675 -1.04 29.01 -20.11
CA ALA A 675 -1.89 30.10 -19.62
C ALA A 675 -2.64 29.72 -18.32
N LYS A 676 -3.16 28.48 -18.25
CA LYS A 676 -3.79 27.95 -17.04
C LYS A 676 -2.82 27.90 -15.85
N SER A 677 -1.58 27.44 -16.07
CA SER A 677 -0.60 27.33 -14.99
C SER A 677 -0.23 28.69 -14.38
N ILE A 678 -0.15 29.74 -15.21
CA ILE A 678 0.07 31.11 -14.75
C ILE A 678 -1.12 31.61 -13.93
N LEU A 679 -2.35 31.39 -14.41
CA LEU A 679 -3.57 31.78 -13.67
C LEU A 679 -3.63 31.08 -12.31
N GLN A 680 -3.31 29.80 -12.23
CA GLN A 680 -3.32 29.05 -10.96
C GLN A 680 -2.21 29.48 -10.00
N ARG A 681 -1.05 29.88 -10.52
CA ARG A 681 0.09 30.33 -9.70
C ARG A 681 -0.12 31.73 -9.13
N PHE A 682 -0.80 32.61 -9.86
CA PHE A 682 -0.97 34.02 -9.50
C PHE A 682 -2.44 34.38 -9.31
N THR A 683 -3.14 33.64 -8.45
CA THR A 683 -4.56 33.86 -8.16
C THR A 683 -4.84 35.25 -7.60
N SER A 684 -3.94 35.82 -6.80
CA SER A 684 -4.08 37.18 -6.25
C SER A 684 -4.08 38.31 -7.28
N THR A 685 -3.69 38.04 -8.54
CA THR A 685 -3.59 39.07 -9.59
C THR A 685 -4.74 39.02 -10.59
N TRP A 686 -5.71 38.11 -10.42
CA TRP A 686 -6.83 37.95 -11.36
C TRP A 686 -7.64 39.22 -11.52
N VAL A 687 -7.94 39.88 -10.40
CA VAL A 687 -8.64 41.16 -10.40
C VAL A 687 -7.97 42.17 -9.47
N ALA A 688 -8.14 43.45 -9.79
CA ALA A 688 -7.65 44.55 -8.97
C ALA A 688 -8.70 45.66 -8.87
N MET A 689 -8.95 46.15 -7.66
CA MET A 689 -9.82 47.31 -7.41
C MET A 689 -9.00 48.60 -7.43
N ARG A 690 -9.54 49.65 -8.05
CA ARG A 690 -8.89 50.97 -8.08
C ARG A 690 -9.93 52.08 -8.18
N ASP A 691 -9.75 53.11 -7.35
CA ASP A 691 -10.53 54.34 -7.44
C ASP A 691 -9.90 55.28 -8.49
N TYR A 692 -10.71 55.76 -9.44
CA TYR A 692 -10.30 56.64 -10.53
C TYR A 692 -11.46 57.54 -10.99
N ASP A 693 -11.21 58.84 -11.12
CA ASP A 693 -12.20 59.85 -11.57
C ASP A 693 -13.56 59.80 -10.85
N GLY A 694 -13.53 59.62 -9.53
CA GLY A 694 -14.75 59.52 -8.70
C GLY A 694 -15.52 58.19 -8.81
N LYS A 695 -14.95 57.21 -9.53
CA LYS A 695 -15.53 55.86 -9.72
C LYS A 695 -14.61 54.79 -9.14
N ARG A 696 -15.18 53.64 -8.76
CA ARG A 696 -14.41 52.44 -8.40
C ARG A 696 -14.43 51.48 -9.57
N LEU A 697 -13.24 51.06 -10.01
CA LEU A 697 -13.05 50.17 -11.15
C LEU A 697 -12.53 48.81 -10.70
N LEU A 698 -13.04 47.74 -11.30
CA LEU A 698 -12.54 46.38 -11.14
C LEU A 698 -11.85 45.95 -12.43
N TYR A 699 -10.53 45.78 -12.39
CA TYR A 699 -9.72 45.38 -13.53
C TYR A 699 -9.61 43.86 -13.64
N PHE A 700 -9.67 43.33 -14.87
CA PHE A 700 -9.51 41.92 -15.23
C PHE A 700 -8.27 41.69 -16.13
N SER A 701 -7.31 42.61 -16.13
CA SER A 701 -6.19 42.66 -17.07
C SER A 701 -5.39 41.35 -17.13
N THR A 702 -5.12 40.72 -15.98
CA THR A 702 -4.41 39.43 -15.95
C THR A 702 -5.21 38.31 -16.61
N LEU A 703 -6.51 38.21 -16.31
CA LEU A 703 -7.36 37.21 -16.92
C LEU A 703 -7.44 37.39 -18.43
N MET A 704 -7.47 38.64 -18.91
CA MET A 704 -7.45 38.93 -20.34
C MET A 704 -6.14 38.51 -21.02
N SER A 705 -5.00 38.70 -20.36
CA SER A 705 -3.69 38.28 -20.90
C SER A 705 -3.55 36.76 -21.03
N TYR A 706 -4.25 35.99 -20.19
CA TYR A 706 -4.18 34.52 -20.15
C TYR A 706 -5.50 33.83 -20.53
N ARG A 707 -6.37 34.54 -21.27
CA ARG A 707 -7.70 34.07 -21.67
C ARG A 707 -7.71 32.82 -22.55
N ALA A 708 -6.56 32.46 -23.14
CA ALA A 708 -6.39 31.22 -23.88
C ALA A 708 -6.92 29.99 -23.12
N ALA A 709 -6.75 29.95 -21.79
CA ALA A 709 -7.17 28.85 -20.93
C ALA A 709 -8.61 28.96 -20.37
N ILE A 710 -9.22 30.15 -20.44
CA ILE A 710 -10.46 30.46 -19.73
C ILE A 710 -11.66 30.17 -20.65
N GLU A 711 -12.64 29.44 -20.13
CA GLU A 711 -13.96 29.26 -20.75
C GLU A 711 -14.94 30.30 -20.22
N GLU A 712 -14.95 30.54 -18.90
CA GLU A 712 -15.89 31.47 -18.26
C GLU A 712 -15.24 32.15 -17.04
N VAL A 713 -15.55 33.43 -16.83
CA VAL A 713 -15.20 34.17 -15.61
C VAL A 713 -16.47 34.52 -14.86
N ARG A 714 -16.64 33.96 -13.67
CA ARG A 714 -17.69 34.35 -12.74
C ARG A 714 -17.14 35.31 -11.71
N TYR A 715 -17.86 36.39 -11.42
CA TYR A 715 -17.53 37.30 -10.34
C TYR A 715 -18.74 37.65 -9.49
N GLY A 716 -18.51 38.09 -8.26
CA GLY A 716 -19.53 38.56 -7.32
C GLY A 716 -19.08 39.83 -6.63
N LEU A 717 -20.01 40.73 -6.34
CA LEU A 717 -19.74 41.99 -5.62
C LEU A 717 -20.47 41.95 -4.29
N GLY A 718 -19.74 41.92 -3.17
CA GLY A 718 -20.32 41.83 -1.83
C GLY A 718 -20.99 40.49 -1.50
N VAL A 719 -20.77 39.44 -2.30
CA VAL A 719 -21.35 38.10 -2.12
C VAL A 719 -20.25 37.05 -2.01
N GLU A 720 -20.54 35.93 -1.35
CA GLU A 720 -19.60 34.83 -1.13
C GLU A 720 -19.47 33.89 -2.35
N VAL A 721 -20.53 33.80 -3.15
CA VAL A 721 -20.58 32.95 -4.34
C VAL A 721 -20.79 33.87 -5.56
N PRO A 722 -19.89 33.83 -6.55
CA PRO A 722 -20.04 34.60 -7.78
C PRO A 722 -21.40 34.36 -8.47
N ASP A 723 -22.11 35.45 -8.77
CA ASP A 723 -23.45 35.44 -9.35
C ASP A 723 -23.53 36.18 -10.70
N LYS A 724 -22.42 36.74 -11.16
CA LYS A 724 -22.30 37.46 -12.44
C LYS A 724 -21.24 36.81 -13.33
N ILE A 725 -21.38 36.98 -14.63
CA ILE A 725 -20.41 36.54 -15.63
C ILE A 725 -19.76 37.78 -16.24
N TYR A 726 -18.43 37.76 -16.33
CA TYR A 726 -17.67 38.74 -17.08
C TYR A 726 -17.53 38.26 -18.53
N ASP A 727 -18.07 39.04 -19.47
CA ASP A 727 -18.04 38.73 -20.90
C ASP A 727 -16.62 38.97 -21.43
N MET A 728 -15.86 37.88 -21.56
CA MET A 728 -14.46 37.91 -21.97
C MET A 728 -14.36 37.72 -23.49
N PRO A 729 -13.62 38.58 -24.21
CA PRO A 729 -13.41 38.39 -25.64
C PRO A 729 -12.66 37.08 -25.91
N PRO A 730 -12.85 36.46 -27.09
CA PRO A 730 -12.09 35.27 -27.46
C PRO A 730 -10.57 35.56 -27.53
N ASP A 731 -9.78 34.52 -27.35
CA ASP A 731 -8.34 34.57 -27.58
C ASP A 731 -8.01 34.73 -29.07
N ASP A 732 -6.91 35.42 -29.37
CA ASP A 732 -6.33 35.43 -30.72
C ASP A 732 -5.05 34.56 -30.71
N PRO A 733 -5.11 33.34 -31.25
CA PRO A 733 -3.95 32.44 -31.26
C PRO A 733 -2.73 33.00 -31.99
N LYS A 734 -2.92 33.99 -32.90
CA LYS A 734 -1.84 34.64 -33.64
C LYS A 734 -1.21 35.80 -32.87
N ASN A 735 -1.93 36.38 -31.91
CA ASN A 735 -1.46 37.47 -31.07
C ASN A 735 -1.90 37.28 -29.61
N PRO A 736 -1.38 36.24 -28.93
CA PRO A 736 -1.85 35.85 -27.61
C PRO A 736 -1.62 36.96 -26.58
N GLY A 737 -2.64 37.23 -25.78
CA GLY A 737 -2.60 38.28 -24.75
C GLY A 737 -2.78 39.71 -25.28
N ALA A 738 -2.94 39.93 -26.59
CA ALA A 738 -3.26 41.25 -27.12
C ALA A 738 -4.63 41.73 -26.63
N ILE A 739 -4.70 42.99 -26.21
CA ILE A 739 -5.91 43.69 -25.79
C ILE A 739 -6.16 44.77 -26.84
N THR A 740 -7.21 44.60 -27.65
CA THR A 740 -7.58 45.59 -28.67
C THR A 740 -8.31 46.77 -28.03
N GLU A 741 -8.24 47.96 -28.66
CA GLU A 741 -8.83 49.20 -28.12
C GLU A 741 -10.34 49.11 -27.87
N ASP A 742 -11.03 48.17 -28.52
CA ASP A 742 -12.48 47.99 -28.45
C ASP A 742 -12.97 47.31 -27.16
N PHE A 743 -12.08 46.74 -26.34
CA PHE A 743 -12.45 46.03 -25.11
C PHE A 743 -11.89 46.69 -23.85
N LEU A 744 -12.79 47.15 -22.98
CA LEU A 744 -12.43 47.64 -21.67
C LEU A 744 -11.95 46.48 -20.79
N THR A 745 -10.78 46.65 -20.18
CA THR A 745 -10.21 45.65 -19.26
C THR A 745 -10.77 45.75 -17.84
N TYR A 746 -11.80 46.57 -17.66
CA TYR A 746 -12.37 46.89 -16.36
C TYR A 746 -13.87 47.16 -16.47
N ILE A 747 -14.54 47.03 -15.33
CA ILE A 747 -15.93 47.46 -15.15
C ILE A 747 -16.01 48.49 -14.02
N GLU A 748 -17.02 49.35 -14.07
CA GLU A 748 -17.38 50.21 -12.94
C GLU A 748 -18.19 49.42 -11.91
N ILE A 749 -17.80 49.50 -10.64
CA ILE A 749 -18.47 48.84 -9.52
C ILE A 749 -18.90 49.87 -8.46
N PRO A 750 -19.86 49.54 -7.57
CA PRO A 750 -20.25 50.42 -6.47
C PRO A 750 -19.05 50.84 -5.62
N GLY A 751 -18.96 52.13 -5.28
CA GLY A 751 -17.82 52.70 -4.54
C GLY A 751 -17.66 52.19 -3.11
N ASP A 752 -18.68 51.54 -2.57
CA ASP A 752 -18.71 50.86 -1.26
C ASP A 752 -18.43 49.36 -1.35
N THR A 753 -18.01 48.83 -2.51
CA THR A 753 -17.65 47.42 -2.65
C THR A 753 -16.39 47.11 -1.83
N GLU A 754 -16.52 46.29 -0.79
CA GLU A 754 -15.42 45.82 0.08
C GLU A 754 -14.99 44.38 -0.20
N LEU A 755 -15.77 43.63 -0.99
CA LEU A 755 -15.51 42.25 -1.33
C LEU A 755 -15.82 42.00 -2.80
N VAL A 756 -14.87 41.39 -3.50
CA VAL A 756 -15.08 40.79 -4.82
C VAL A 756 -14.72 39.31 -4.72
N THR A 757 -15.59 38.44 -5.22
CA THR A 757 -15.30 37.00 -5.37
C THR A 757 -15.16 36.64 -6.82
N VAL A 758 -14.21 35.77 -7.19
CA VAL A 758 -13.99 35.32 -8.58
C VAL A 758 -13.85 33.81 -8.64
N GLN A 759 -14.45 33.19 -9.65
CA GLN A 759 -14.29 31.78 -10.01
C GLN A 759 -14.09 31.66 -11.52
N LEU A 760 -13.15 30.83 -11.94
CA LEU A 760 -12.89 30.55 -13.36
C LEU A 760 -13.35 29.15 -13.72
N LYS A 761 -13.97 29.01 -14.89
CA LYS A 761 -14.11 27.74 -15.60
C LYS A 761 -13.07 27.69 -16.72
N PHE A 762 -12.29 26.62 -16.79
CA PHE A 762 -11.25 26.44 -17.79
C PHE A 762 -11.75 25.62 -18.98
N LYS A 763 -11.14 25.80 -20.16
CA LYS A 763 -11.52 25.08 -21.40
C LYS A 763 -11.34 23.55 -21.35
N ASP A 764 -10.59 23.04 -20.36
CA ASP A 764 -10.47 21.60 -20.11
C ASP A 764 -11.60 21.05 -19.20
N GLY A 765 -12.61 21.87 -18.90
CA GLY A 765 -13.79 21.50 -18.11
C GLY A 765 -13.60 21.63 -16.60
N THR A 766 -12.39 21.92 -16.11
CA THR A 766 -12.15 22.11 -14.67
C THR A 766 -12.58 23.49 -14.19
N GLU A 767 -12.98 23.60 -12.92
CA GLU A 767 -13.31 24.88 -12.27
C GLU A 767 -12.29 25.21 -11.18
N SER A 768 -12.01 26.49 -10.99
CA SER A 768 -11.23 26.97 -9.85
C SER A 768 -12.05 26.96 -8.56
N LYS A 769 -11.35 27.03 -7.42
CA LYS A 769 -11.96 27.50 -6.17
C LYS A 769 -12.44 28.95 -6.34
N ILE A 770 -13.31 29.40 -5.44
CA ILE A 770 -13.70 30.81 -5.35
C ILE A 770 -12.60 31.56 -4.60
N TYR A 771 -12.08 32.64 -5.19
CA TYR A 771 -11.08 33.51 -4.58
C TYR A 771 -11.69 34.84 -4.18
N ARG A 772 -11.25 35.40 -3.05
CA ARG A 772 -11.73 36.65 -2.46
C ARG A 772 -10.70 37.75 -2.67
N TYR A 773 -11.16 38.94 -3.03
CA TYR A 773 -10.35 40.13 -3.22
C TYR A 773 -10.98 41.28 -2.43
N THR A 774 -10.18 41.94 -1.61
CA THR A 774 -10.56 43.11 -0.81
C THR A 774 -9.71 44.30 -1.26
N PRO A 775 -10.20 45.55 -1.11
CA PRO A 775 -9.52 46.76 -1.60
C PRO A 775 -8.09 46.96 -1.09
#